data_AF-A0A0J8FRX0-F1
#
_entry.id   AF-A0A0J8FRX0-F1
#
_cell.length_a   1.000
_cell.length_b   1.000
_cell.length_c   1.000
_cell.angle_alpha   90.00
_cell.angle_beta   90.00
_cell.angle_gamma   90.00
#
_symmetry.space_group_name_H-M   'P 1'
#
loop_
_entity.id
_entity.type
_entity.pdbx_description
1 polymer ?
#
loop_
_entity_poly.entity_id
_entity_poly.type
_entity_poly.pdbx_seq_one_letter_code
_entity_poly.pdbx_strand_id
1 'polypeptide(L)'
;MAIHPDSLYYAGAGGNATLESFISSLGLYVPTDPFALTSLSDAVIARSQEHPLGNQGGALSWPVPLSADEQRRLKLMTMNYADPLGNKAMVMQTKGLLLEFLRHRTPLSPDVLKDPANALNGLISSPEAQLMGKALQEQMQGVATDSSGMDYLLAALALQLDPESITAPSRNTVAGFDLASNKHWGKPASEVVDALGKHLVKQGKTSPELAGAGTHLLLAARAPVFLIKDIPGSVTYGSPAWVNLAVAAATIDAQTPGKVANMTFAQVMLEAESASLADPSVTATVQREALIDWGVANGVLGKKNDREYTADELTTLVTTFNDRKSLMTSASQALDKDIPSRREMALAELKKRFPGQEALFEEKLIHVSRDVGTAPNVKYRTVEVGPHSLLDIAMMDLAGTDLVYISSDSRVPLEALNANPRFGVAKPFEAQFNSVIEEKKDAIGTYITHLVSQLPWEDQKKFHYGKMTFYQNHSHTLGTGFLGKTHHPKGEELLVSIEHNGVTSPYKISFNDGGITPVPKWMAAPRSRREANVVHETKVFVPKNGKANLENEQTPPSGGRLDSFTSDRVKHIADAFVEHVNLDDPALKQQARGLTTADKNHGRADVVSDFILDLIPFRSAINNFIKGNVGDGLLDLGLDIFGFLTAGAATAGKVVKIAGTAVSAASKVARAAKAIGMATFSTLNPLGGLGDLAVGGAKFVGKGFNKATEWINTLRAASGNSDLLKAISQEHGTALIGSFKAGERNIDGVAVLKNDQWYHYDPVLKQPYGSPIRDFKPIGAPRPLVNGGTNTIYGSLQMGLRNAQTPKNINDFNRGVSRGSTQDLPGYSSNMSADELRTLASKNALTPEQMGILARELKALEIQNAQYASRVLYNDVYVPGVKVTPVSQLDYLAHVDLSSKGECAGLSNLMALAIHSGKDDIFMQNLYRAARNPTDADAAEFIQELNNLQRAVGQKTTFHMGKPSIKKDHQSIIDDLTNSSTSKTLRIGTKDHGMIAGITVEPGKTEWFFYEPNSGMVKFDTLASMQNGMEKVLNSGGIAANLNAYGSKRGAREYYVSEFSPNDLKAANVYTLELADMINNPL
;
A
#
# COMPACT_ATOMS: atom_id res chain seq x y z
N MET A 1 -32.45 -2.96 -19.70
CA MET A 1 -31.87 -1.76 -19.07
C MET A 1 -31.46 -0.80 -20.16
N ALA A 2 -31.90 0.45 -20.06
CA ALA A 2 -31.40 1.52 -20.93
C ALA A 2 -29.93 1.80 -20.57
N ILE A 3 -29.08 1.88 -21.58
CA ILE A 3 -27.65 2.16 -21.42
C ILE A 3 -27.43 3.65 -21.71
N HIS A 4 -26.72 4.33 -20.82
CA HIS A 4 -26.39 5.74 -20.99
C HIS A 4 -25.52 5.93 -22.26
N PRO A 5 -25.79 6.92 -23.13
CA PRO A 5 -25.03 7.12 -24.37
C PRO A 5 -23.51 7.29 -24.17
N ASP A 6 -23.12 7.83 -23.02
CA ASP A 6 -21.72 8.07 -22.65
C ASP A 6 -21.04 6.85 -22.01
N SER A 7 -21.72 5.71 -21.90
CA SER A 7 -21.13 4.47 -21.41
C SER A 7 -20.31 3.80 -22.52
N LEU A 8 -19.09 3.33 -22.21
CA LEU A 8 -18.28 2.51 -23.13
C LEU A 8 -19.03 1.25 -23.60
N TYR A 9 -19.99 0.74 -22.81
CA TYR A 9 -20.81 -0.41 -23.16
C TYR A 9 -21.87 -0.09 -24.25
N TYR A 10 -22.21 1.18 -24.43
CA TYR A 10 -23.17 1.63 -25.44
C TYR A 10 -22.69 1.36 -26.86
N ALA A 11 -21.38 1.51 -27.11
CA ALA A 11 -20.79 1.31 -28.44
C ALA A 11 -20.93 -0.14 -28.96
N GLY A 12 -20.99 -1.13 -28.06
CA GLY A 12 -21.16 -2.55 -28.41
C GLY A 12 -22.59 -3.07 -28.27
N ALA A 13 -23.36 -2.60 -27.29
CA ALA A 13 -24.68 -3.14 -26.95
C ALA A 13 -25.87 -2.27 -27.42
N GLY A 14 -25.61 -1.05 -27.91
CA GLY A 14 -26.64 -0.09 -28.29
C GLY A 14 -27.39 0.51 -27.09
N GLY A 15 -28.58 1.07 -27.33
CA GLY A 15 -29.35 1.79 -26.32
C GLY A 15 -30.00 0.93 -25.22
N ASN A 16 -30.03 -0.39 -25.37
CA ASN A 16 -30.66 -1.31 -24.42
C ASN A 16 -29.92 -2.65 -24.33
N ALA A 17 -29.66 -3.14 -23.11
CA ALA A 17 -29.19 -4.51 -22.85
C ALA A 17 -29.98 -5.21 -21.74
N THR A 18 -29.94 -6.55 -21.71
CA THR A 18 -30.45 -7.31 -20.56
C THR A 18 -29.48 -7.18 -19.38
N LEU A 19 -29.99 -7.29 -18.15
CA LEU A 19 -29.15 -7.25 -16.95
C LEU A 19 -28.13 -8.41 -16.97
N GLU A 20 -28.54 -9.58 -17.43
CA GLU A 20 -27.68 -10.75 -17.63
C GLU A 20 -26.54 -10.51 -18.63
N SER A 21 -26.84 -9.90 -19.78
CA SER A 21 -25.83 -9.55 -20.78
C SER A 21 -24.86 -8.51 -20.23
N PHE A 22 -25.36 -7.52 -19.50
CA PHE A 22 -24.53 -6.51 -18.83
C PHE A 22 -23.61 -7.15 -17.77
N ILE A 23 -24.14 -8.01 -16.89
CA ILE A 23 -23.35 -8.72 -15.87
C ILE A 23 -22.25 -9.57 -16.53
N SER A 24 -22.62 -10.33 -17.57
CA SER A 24 -21.70 -11.19 -18.30
C SER A 24 -20.61 -10.39 -19.03
N SER A 25 -20.95 -9.22 -19.59
CA SER A 25 -19.96 -8.34 -20.22
C SER A 25 -18.92 -7.77 -19.27
N LEU A 26 -19.26 -7.67 -17.98
CA LEU A 26 -18.33 -7.26 -16.93
C LEU A 26 -17.45 -8.43 -16.45
N GLY A 27 -17.65 -9.64 -17.00
CA GLY A 27 -16.97 -10.86 -16.56
C GLY A 27 -17.45 -11.35 -15.19
N LEU A 28 -18.63 -10.93 -14.75
CA LEU A 28 -19.21 -11.29 -13.46
C LEU A 28 -20.21 -12.44 -13.63
N TYR A 29 -20.35 -13.28 -12.60
CA TYR A 29 -21.30 -14.40 -12.63
C TYR A 29 -22.73 -13.91 -12.38
N VAL A 30 -23.66 -14.44 -13.16
CA VAL A 30 -25.10 -14.22 -12.94
C VAL A 30 -25.50 -14.91 -11.64
N PRO A 31 -26.04 -14.19 -10.65
CA PRO A 31 -26.28 -14.73 -9.33
C PRO A 31 -27.43 -15.73 -9.37
N THR A 32 -27.20 -16.91 -8.80
CA THR A 32 -28.19 -17.99 -8.70
C THR A 32 -28.87 -18.05 -7.34
N ASP A 33 -28.38 -17.28 -6.35
CA ASP A 33 -28.89 -17.24 -4.99
C ASP A 33 -28.70 -15.84 -4.35
N PRO A 34 -29.35 -15.54 -3.20
CA PRO A 34 -29.28 -14.22 -2.55
C PRO A 34 -27.88 -13.81 -2.07
N PHE A 35 -27.00 -14.78 -1.74
CA PHE A 35 -25.63 -14.51 -1.36
C PHE A 35 -24.80 -14.12 -2.58
N ALA A 36 -24.92 -14.87 -3.68
CA ALA A 36 -24.31 -14.54 -4.96
C ALA A 36 -24.80 -13.18 -5.50
N LEU A 37 -26.07 -12.82 -5.28
CA LEU A 37 -26.61 -11.50 -5.65
C LEU A 37 -25.94 -10.37 -4.86
N THR A 38 -25.64 -10.60 -3.59
CA THR A 38 -24.88 -9.66 -2.76
C THR A 38 -23.46 -9.50 -3.27
N SER A 39 -22.76 -10.60 -3.56
CA SER A 39 -21.41 -10.56 -4.13
C SER A 39 -21.38 -9.89 -5.51
N LEU A 40 -22.39 -10.12 -6.36
CA LEU A 40 -22.53 -9.40 -7.63
C LEU A 40 -22.71 -7.90 -7.38
N SER A 41 -23.61 -7.51 -6.48
CA SER A 41 -23.83 -6.10 -6.15
C SER A 41 -22.53 -5.43 -5.71
N ASP A 42 -21.77 -6.07 -4.83
CA ASP A 42 -20.49 -5.55 -4.34
C ASP A 42 -19.46 -5.47 -5.48
N ALA A 43 -19.39 -6.47 -6.36
CA ALA A 43 -18.50 -6.47 -7.52
C ALA A 43 -18.84 -5.40 -8.56
N VAL A 44 -20.14 -5.18 -8.83
CA VAL A 44 -20.61 -4.13 -9.75
C VAL A 44 -20.35 -2.73 -9.17
N ILE A 45 -20.58 -2.53 -7.86
CA ILE A 45 -20.23 -1.28 -7.18
C ILE A 45 -18.73 -1.04 -7.27
N ALA A 46 -17.91 -2.05 -6.95
CA ALA A 46 -16.46 -1.94 -7.03
C ALA A 46 -16.00 -1.57 -8.45
N ARG A 47 -16.54 -2.23 -9.48
CA ARG A 47 -16.22 -1.97 -10.89
C ARG A 47 -16.68 -0.58 -11.35
N SER A 48 -17.82 -0.08 -10.83
CA SER A 48 -18.31 1.26 -11.14
C SER A 48 -17.44 2.39 -10.58
N GLN A 49 -16.64 2.10 -9.54
CA GLN A 49 -15.70 3.04 -8.96
C GLN A 49 -14.37 3.08 -9.73
N GLU A 50 -14.07 2.08 -10.57
CA GLU A 50 -12.88 2.04 -11.41
C GLU A 50 -13.03 3.04 -12.56
N HIS A 51 -12.12 4.00 -12.66
CA HIS A 51 -12.10 4.86 -13.83
C HIS A 51 -11.68 4.04 -15.07
N PRO A 52 -12.35 4.15 -16.24
CA PRO A 52 -12.03 3.35 -17.41
C PRO A 52 -10.59 3.52 -17.92
N LEU A 53 -9.97 4.65 -17.62
CA LEU A 53 -8.56 4.97 -17.94
C LEU A 53 -7.60 4.66 -16.78
N GLY A 54 -8.02 3.84 -15.81
CA GLY A 54 -7.27 3.55 -14.59
C GLY A 54 -6.96 4.82 -13.79
N ASN A 55 -5.76 4.93 -13.24
CA ASN A 55 -5.29 6.11 -12.50
C ASN A 55 -4.97 7.34 -13.37
N GLN A 56 -5.33 7.31 -14.66
CA GLN A 56 -5.12 8.39 -15.63
C GLN A 56 -3.65 8.78 -15.86
N GLY A 57 -2.68 7.96 -15.42
CA GLY A 57 -1.26 8.19 -15.68
C GLY A 57 -0.80 7.78 -17.08
N GLY A 58 -1.65 7.06 -17.84
CA GLY A 58 -1.33 6.52 -19.15
C GLY A 58 -0.04 5.69 -19.16
N ALA A 59 0.83 5.94 -20.14
CA ALA A 59 2.10 5.24 -20.30
C ALA A 59 3.09 5.42 -19.11
N LEU A 60 2.87 6.41 -18.23
CA LEU A 60 3.66 6.55 -16.99
C LEU A 60 3.19 5.60 -15.87
N SER A 61 2.06 4.92 -16.07
CA SER A 61 1.47 3.97 -15.11
C SER A 61 1.37 2.54 -15.65
N TRP A 62 1.98 2.26 -16.81
CA TRP A 62 2.19 0.89 -17.26
C TRP A 62 2.99 0.07 -16.23
N PRO A 63 2.86 -1.28 -16.23
CA PRO A 63 3.63 -2.15 -15.33
C PRO A 63 5.14 -1.88 -15.39
N VAL A 64 5.64 -1.62 -16.60
CA VAL A 64 6.96 -1.02 -16.85
C VAL A 64 6.72 0.35 -17.45
N PRO A 65 6.91 1.44 -16.68
CA PRO A 65 6.67 2.79 -17.16
C PRO A 65 7.73 3.21 -18.18
N LEU A 66 7.44 4.26 -18.95
CA LEU A 66 8.42 4.89 -19.84
C LEU A 66 9.73 5.22 -19.11
N SER A 67 10.87 4.84 -19.69
CA SER A 67 12.18 5.24 -19.18
C SER A 67 12.36 6.76 -19.23
N ALA A 68 13.31 7.31 -18.46
CA ALA A 68 13.56 8.77 -18.45
C ALA A 68 13.87 9.32 -19.85
N ASP A 69 14.56 8.56 -20.70
CA ASP A 69 14.84 8.94 -22.09
C ASP A 69 13.59 8.91 -22.97
N GLU A 70 12.73 7.91 -22.78
CA GLU A 70 11.44 7.85 -23.47
C GLU A 70 10.50 8.96 -23.04
N GLN A 71 10.48 9.32 -21.75
CA GLN A 71 9.72 10.46 -21.24
C GLN A 71 10.21 11.78 -21.86
N ARG A 72 11.53 11.99 -21.94
CA ARG A 72 12.11 13.17 -22.63
C ARG A 72 11.70 13.22 -24.10
N ARG A 73 11.79 12.09 -24.80
CA ARG A 73 11.41 11.97 -26.20
C ARG A 73 9.93 12.26 -26.43
N LEU A 74 9.04 11.64 -25.63
CA LEU A 74 7.60 11.86 -25.68
C LEU A 74 7.28 13.35 -25.45
N LYS A 75 7.82 13.95 -24.38
CA LYS A 75 7.64 15.37 -24.08
C LYS A 75 8.04 16.27 -25.24
N LEU A 76 9.20 16.02 -25.86
CA LEU A 76 9.69 16.80 -27.00
C LEU A 76 8.79 16.65 -28.24
N MET A 77 8.36 15.42 -28.55
CA MET A 77 7.41 15.16 -29.64
C MET A 77 6.11 15.92 -29.43
N THR A 78 5.59 15.91 -28.19
CA THR A 78 4.35 16.64 -27.89
C THR A 78 4.52 18.16 -27.99
N MET A 79 5.65 18.72 -27.53
CA MET A 79 5.91 20.16 -27.66
C MET A 79 5.94 20.64 -29.12
N ASN A 80 6.47 19.80 -30.02
CA ASN A 80 6.60 20.06 -31.44
C ASN A 80 5.37 19.64 -32.26
N TYR A 81 4.32 19.12 -31.62
CA TYR A 81 3.13 18.72 -32.33
C TYR A 81 2.42 19.94 -32.93
N ALA A 82 2.20 19.89 -34.24
CA ALA A 82 1.35 20.78 -35.01
C ALA A 82 0.17 19.98 -35.56
N ASP A 83 -0.96 20.65 -35.83
CA ASP A 83 -2.07 19.96 -36.50
C ASP A 83 -1.65 19.47 -37.91
N PRO A 84 -2.31 18.44 -38.47
CA PRO A 84 -1.92 17.85 -39.77
C PRO A 84 -1.90 18.81 -40.95
N LEU A 85 -2.52 19.99 -40.83
CA LEU A 85 -2.55 21.04 -41.86
C LEU A 85 -1.56 22.17 -41.58
N GLY A 86 -0.84 22.15 -40.46
CA GLY A 86 0.20 23.12 -40.09
C GLY A 86 -0.28 24.56 -39.92
N ASN A 87 -1.59 24.79 -39.86
CA ASN A 87 -2.19 26.13 -39.96
C ASN A 87 -2.33 26.82 -38.59
N LYS A 88 -2.06 26.12 -37.49
CA LYS A 88 -2.20 26.65 -36.13
C LYS A 88 -0.92 26.49 -35.32
N ALA A 89 -0.82 27.28 -34.26
CA ALA A 89 0.31 27.28 -33.34
C ALA A 89 0.57 25.88 -32.75
N MET A 90 1.85 25.52 -32.65
CA MET A 90 2.32 24.31 -31.97
C MET A 90 1.99 24.34 -30.48
N VAL A 91 2.06 23.19 -29.81
CA VAL A 91 1.86 23.12 -28.35
C VAL A 91 2.80 24.07 -27.61
N MET A 92 4.10 24.11 -27.97
CA MET A 92 5.07 25.00 -27.34
C MET A 92 4.79 26.51 -27.52
N GLN A 93 3.96 26.86 -28.51
CA GLN A 93 3.55 28.24 -28.79
C GLN A 93 2.25 28.61 -28.09
N THR A 94 1.58 27.66 -27.43
CA THR A 94 0.33 27.88 -26.70
C THR A 94 0.61 28.18 -25.22
N LYS A 95 0.18 29.34 -24.73
CA LYS A 95 0.26 29.68 -23.31
C LYS A 95 -0.62 28.73 -22.49
N GLY A 96 -0.06 28.05 -21.49
CA GLY A 96 -0.73 26.96 -20.77
C GLY A 96 -0.60 25.58 -21.44
N LEU A 97 0.26 25.47 -22.46
CA LEU A 97 0.74 24.23 -23.05
C LEU A 97 -0.38 23.30 -23.57
N LEU A 98 -0.25 21.99 -23.43
CA LEU A 98 -1.15 21.02 -24.06
C LEU A 98 -2.61 21.10 -23.59
N LEU A 99 -2.87 21.33 -22.31
CA LEU A 99 -4.25 21.44 -21.82
C LEU A 99 -4.97 22.61 -22.52
N GLU A 100 -4.31 23.76 -22.62
CA GLU A 100 -4.85 24.92 -23.34
C GLU A 100 -4.88 24.70 -24.85
N PHE A 101 -3.91 23.99 -25.41
CA PHE A 101 -3.90 23.62 -26.83
C PHE A 101 -5.13 22.79 -27.21
N LEU A 102 -5.52 21.84 -26.35
CA LEU A 102 -6.72 21.03 -26.52
C LEU A 102 -7.98 21.86 -26.31
N ARG A 103 -8.05 22.70 -25.26
CA ARG A 103 -9.22 23.56 -25.00
C ARG A 103 -9.51 24.55 -26.13
N HIS A 104 -8.49 25.14 -26.74
CA HIS A 104 -8.68 26.04 -27.90
C HIS A 104 -9.27 25.32 -29.12
N ARG A 105 -9.13 24.00 -29.21
CA ARG A 105 -9.66 23.17 -30.30
C ARG A 105 -10.96 22.45 -29.93
N THR A 106 -11.20 22.29 -28.63
CA THR A 106 -12.40 21.70 -28.04
C THR A 106 -12.91 22.62 -26.92
N PRO A 107 -13.61 23.73 -27.26
CA PRO A 107 -14.18 24.61 -26.25
C PRO A 107 -15.18 23.84 -25.37
N LEU A 108 -14.98 23.91 -24.06
CA LEU A 108 -15.89 23.32 -23.07
C LEU A 108 -16.86 24.36 -22.53
N SER A 109 -18.07 23.95 -22.15
CA SER A 109 -19.05 24.85 -21.52
C SER A 109 -18.61 25.25 -20.10
N PRO A 110 -19.06 26.41 -19.59
CA PRO A 110 -18.75 26.83 -18.23
C PRO A 110 -19.18 25.82 -17.16
N ASP A 111 -20.26 25.06 -17.39
CA ASP A 111 -20.74 24.05 -16.44
C ASP A 111 -19.85 22.82 -16.39
N VAL A 112 -19.30 22.37 -17.53
CA VAL A 112 -18.34 21.27 -17.58
C VAL A 112 -17.03 21.65 -16.88
N LEU A 113 -16.59 22.91 -17.03
CA LEU A 113 -15.36 23.41 -16.41
C LEU A 113 -15.41 23.49 -14.87
N LYS A 114 -16.60 23.47 -14.26
CA LYS A 114 -16.76 23.44 -12.80
C LYS A 114 -16.35 22.11 -12.17
N ASP A 115 -16.39 21.03 -12.94
CA ASP A 115 -15.97 19.69 -12.49
C ASP A 115 -14.63 19.33 -13.13
N PRO A 116 -13.52 19.30 -12.36
CA PRO A 116 -12.20 18.99 -12.89
C PRO A 116 -12.09 17.67 -13.66
N ALA A 117 -12.79 16.63 -13.21
CA ALA A 117 -12.73 15.31 -13.83
C ALA A 117 -13.49 15.30 -15.16
N ASN A 118 -14.69 15.90 -15.19
CA ASN A 118 -15.49 16.02 -16.42
C ASN A 118 -14.81 16.94 -17.44
N ALA A 119 -14.18 18.03 -16.99
CA ALA A 119 -13.40 18.91 -17.85
C ALA A 119 -12.23 18.15 -18.50
N LEU A 120 -11.45 17.39 -17.72
CA LEU A 120 -10.37 16.57 -18.24
C LEU A 120 -10.88 15.52 -19.24
N ASN A 121 -11.94 14.79 -18.89
CA ASN A 121 -12.55 13.77 -19.73
C ASN A 121 -13.06 14.35 -21.07
N GLY A 122 -13.66 15.54 -21.04
CA GLY A 122 -14.09 16.25 -22.25
C GLY A 122 -12.93 16.63 -23.17
N LEU A 123 -11.78 17.01 -22.63
CA LEU A 123 -10.59 17.34 -23.43
C LEU A 123 -9.95 16.11 -24.05
N ILE A 124 -9.69 15.05 -23.26
CA ILE A 124 -8.98 13.85 -23.74
C ILE A 124 -9.83 12.99 -24.68
N SER A 125 -11.15 13.06 -24.56
CA SER A 125 -12.07 12.34 -25.47
C SER A 125 -12.31 13.07 -26.79
N SER A 126 -11.73 14.27 -26.98
CA SER A 126 -11.93 15.05 -28.19
C SER A 126 -11.25 14.45 -29.42
N PRO A 127 -11.76 14.68 -30.65
CA PRO A 127 -11.13 14.17 -31.87
C PRO A 127 -9.66 14.59 -32.03
N GLU A 128 -9.32 15.82 -31.65
CA GLU A 128 -7.93 16.33 -31.67
C GLU A 128 -7.03 15.53 -30.73
N ALA A 129 -7.51 15.26 -29.52
CA ALA A 129 -6.78 14.49 -28.52
C ALA A 129 -6.52 13.05 -28.99
N GLN A 130 -7.51 12.41 -29.61
CA GLN A 130 -7.37 11.06 -30.18
C GLN A 130 -6.37 11.01 -31.34
N LEU A 131 -6.43 12.01 -32.24
CA LEU A 131 -5.47 12.13 -33.35
C LEU A 131 -4.04 12.33 -32.82
N MET A 132 -3.87 13.22 -31.85
CA MET A 132 -2.57 13.45 -31.22
C MET A 132 -2.06 12.19 -30.51
N GLY A 133 -2.90 11.52 -29.72
CA GLY A 133 -2.53 10.29 -29.02
C GLY A 133 -2.03 9.21 -29.99
N LYS A 134 -2.74 9.00 -31.11
CA LYS A 134 -2.31 8.10 -32.19
C LYS A 134 -0.97 8.52 -32.80
N ALA A 135 -0.81 9.81 -33.13
CA ALA A 135 0.44 10.31 -33.71
C ALA A 135 1.64 10.14 -32.75
N LEU A 136 1.45 10.41 -31.45
CA LEU A 136 2.47 10.20 -30.44
C LEU A 136 2.84 8.71 -30.29
N GLN A 137 1.85 7.82 -30.30
CA GLN A 137 2.06 6.37 -30.28
C GLN A 137 2.89 5.90 -31.48
N GLU A 138 2.54 6.33 -32.70
CA GLU A 138 3.27 5.96 -33.92
C GLU A 138 4.70 6.50 -33.91
N GLN A 139 4.90 7.77 -33.53
CA GLN A 139 6.23 8.38 -33.44
C GLN A 139 7.12 7.74 -32.36
N MET A 140 6.52 7.28 -31.26
CA MET A 140 7.21 6.52 -30.23
C MET A 140 7.46 5.06 -30.61
N GLN A 141 6.94 4.61 -31.77
CA GLN A 141 6.94 3.22 -32.23
C GLN A 141 6.19 2.29 -31.28
N GLY A 142 5.23 2.82 -30.51
CA GLY A 142 4.44 2.05 -29.59
C GLY A 142 3.61 0.99 -30.32
N VAL A 143 3.43 -0.19 -29.73
CA VAL A 143 2.51 -1.20 -30.27
C VAL A 143 1.08 -0.66 -30.28
N ALA A 144 0.39 -0.81 -31.40
CA ALA A 144 -0.99 -0.36 -31.56
C ALA A 144 -1.95 -1.31 -30.81
N THR A 145 -2.73 -0.74 -29.90
CA THR A 145 -3.84 -1.38 -29.16
C THR A 145 -4.98 -0.39 -28.99
N ASP A 146 -6.12 -0.84 -28.46
CA ASP A 146 -7.29 0.02 -28.26
C ASP A 146 -7.02 1.17 -27.25
N SER A 147 -6.07 0.99 -26.32
CA SER A 147 -5.71 2.01 -25.32
C SER A 147 -4.42 2.78 -25.62
N SER A 148 -3.54 2.27 -26.49
CA SER A 148 -2.18 2.81 -26.62
C SER A 148 -2.13 4.30 -26.95
N GLY A 149 -3.01 4.78 -27.84
CA GLY A 149 -3.07 6.20 -28.19
C GLY A 149 -3.41 7.09 -26.99
N MET A 150 -4.38 6.67 -26.17
CA MET A 150 -4.77 7.38 -24.94
C MET A 150 -3.67 7.33 -23.89
N ASP A 151 -2.98 6.19 -23.76
CA ASP A 151 -1.88 6.02 -22.81
C ASP A 151 -0.75 7.01 -23.07
N TYR A 152 -0.33 7.17 -24.34
CA TYR A 152 0.69 8.15 -24.71
C TYR A 152 0.20 9.59 -24.54
N LEU A 153 -1.08 9.88 -24.82
CA LEU A 153 -1.66 11.21 -24.61
C LEU A 153 -1.67 11.62 -23.14
N LEU A 154 -2.15 10.75 -22.25
CA LEU A 154 -2.20 11.02 -20.81
C LEU A 154 -0.79 11.20 -20.22
N ALA A 155 0.15 10.34 -20.62
CA ALA A 155 1.55 10.49 -20.26
C ALA A 155 2.13 11.82 -20.75
N ALA A 156 1.81 12.22 -21.98
CA ALA A 156 2.26 13.48 -22.53
C ALA A 156 1.69 14.68 -21.76
N LEU A 157 0.40 14.68 -21.42
CA LEU A 157 -0.22 15.71 -20.57
C LEU A 157 0.49 15.81 -19.21
N ALA A 158 0.71 14.68 -18.54
CA ALA A 158 1.39 14.64 -17.25
C ALA A 158 2.83 15.15 -17.33
N LEU A 159 3.61 14.76 -18.35
CA LEU A 159 5.00 15.21 -18.54
C LEU A 159 5.13 16.69 -18.91
N GLN A 160 4.08 17.31 -19.45
CA GLN A 160 4.04 18.75 -19.69
C GLN A 160 3.75 19.55 -18.43
N LEU A 161 2.85 19.05 -17.59
CA LEU A 161 2.55 19.65 -16.29
C LEU A 161 3.68 19.42 -15.29
N ASP A 162 4.32 18.26 -15.32
CA ASP A 162 5.38 17.86 -14.38
C ASP A 162 6.65 17.37 -15.09
N PRO A 163 7.35 18.24 -15.83
CA PRO A 163 8.63 17.90 -16.44
C PRO A 163 9.72 17.61 -15.41
N GLU A 164 9.60 18.13 -14.19
CA GLU A 164 10.56 17.92 -13.10
C GLU A 164 10.62 16.45 -12.67
N SER A 165 9.52 15.71 -12.82
CA SER A 165 9.43 14.28 -12.53
C SER A 165 10.38 13.39 -13.34
N ILE A 166 10.93 13.89 -14.45
CA ILE A 166 11.90 13.16 -15.30
C ILE A 166 13.29 13.15 -14.65
N THR A 167 13.70 14.25 -14.03
CA THR A 167 15.10 14.48 -13.60
C THR A 167 15.30 14.40 -12.10
N ALA A 168 14.32 14.85 -11.33
CA ALA A 168 14.39 14.88 -9.87
C ALA A 168 13.04 14.44 -9.29
N PRO A 169 12.61 13.20 -9.55
CA PRO A 169 11.39 12.72 -8.95
C PRO A 169 11.46 12.71 -7.42
N SER A 170 10.31 12.83 -6.76
CA SER A 170 10.20 12.77 -5.30
C SER A 170 8.77 12.34 -4.93
N ARG A 171 8.60 11.50 -3.91
CA ARG A 171 7.30 10.92 -3.51
C ARG A 171 6.24 11.99 -3.29
N ASN A 172 6.60 13.05 -2.57
CA ASN A 172 5.69 14.11 -2.15
C ASN A 172 5.80 15.36 -3.03
N THR A 173 6.31 15.25 -4.27
CA THR A 173 6.48 16.41 -5.14
C THR A 173 5.83 16.17 -6.49
N VAL A 174 4.99 17.11 -6.92
CA VAL A 174 4.34 17.12 -8.24
C VAL A 174 4.52 18.47 -8.89
N ALA A 175 5.03 18.53 -10.11
CA ALA A 175 5.24 19.77 -10.85
C ALA A 175 6.08 20.82 -10.08
N GLY A 176 7.05 20.36 -9.29
CA GLY A 176 7.88 21.17 -8.39
C GLY A 176 7.16 21.68 -7.12
N PHE A 177 5.93 21.23 -6.86
CA PHE A 177 5.15 21.54 -5.67
C PHE A 177 5.30 20.43 -4.62
N ASP A 178 5.80 20.77 -3.44
CA ASP A 178 5.97 19.83 -2.32
C ASP A 178 4.65 19.69 -1.54
N LEU A 179 3.93 18.60 -1.78
CA LEU A 179 2.69 18.24 -1.09
C LEU A 179 2.91 18.10 0.42
N ALA A 180 4.11 17.69 0.85
CA ALA A 180 4.49 17.49 2.25
C ALA A 180 5.17 18.70 2.90
N SER A 181 5.11 19.87 2.25
CA SER A 181 5.68 21.11 2.76
C SER A 181 5.11 21.47 4.13
N ASN A 182 5.92 22.09 4.98
CA ASN A 182 5.47 22.57 6.30
C ASN A 182 4.34 23.60 6.24
N LYS A 183 4.13 24.24 5.09
CA LYS A 183 2.99 25.12 4.82
C LYS A 183 1.65 24.38 4.81
N HIS A 184 1.66 23.07 4.65
CA HIS A 184 0.47 22.23 4.54
C HIS A 184 0.20 21.41 5.81
N TRP A 185 1.16 21.32 6.73
CA TRP A 185 0.95 20.61 8.00
C TRP A 185 -0.21 21.25 8.77
N GLY A 186 -1.12 20.42 9.29
CA GLY A 186 -2.34 20.89 9.97
C GLY A 186 -3.39 21.52 9.05
N LYS A 187 -3.23 21.41 7.72
CA LYS A 187 -4.22 21.89 6.73
C LYS A 187 -5.07 20.75 6.16
N PRO A 188 -6.35 21.00 5.83
CA PRO A 188 -7.19 20.02 5.15
C PRO A 188 -6.69 19.77 3.71
N ALA A 189 -6.99 18.58 3.18
CA ALA A 189 -6.58 18.17 1.84
C ALA A 189 -6.97 19.19 0.75
N SER A 190 -8.18 19.75 0.85
CA SER A 190 -8.72 20.72 -0.10
C SER A 190 -7.88 22.00 -0.22
N GLU A 191 -7.29 22.48 0.87
CA GLU A 191 -6.37 23.63 0.83
C GLU A 191 -5.08 23.29 0.07
N VAL A 192 -4.58 22.06 0.19
CA VAL A 192 -3.38 21.60 -0.54
C VAL A 192 -3.67 21.47 -2.04
N VAL A 193 -4.85 20.95 -2.40
CA VAL A 193 -5.30 20.85 -3.80
C VAL A 193 -5.45 22.24 -4.43
N ASP A 194 -6.09 23.19 -3.74
CA ASP A 194 -6.23 24.57 -4.22
C ASP A 194 -4.87 25.26 -4.37
N ALA A 195 -3.95 25.06 -3.41
CA ALA A 195 -2.60 25.60 -3.48
C ALA A 195 -1.79 25.04 -4.68
N LEU A 196 -1.96 23.75 -5.00
CA LEU A 196 -1.37 23.13 -6.19
C LEU A 196 -1.94 23.75 -7.48
N GLY A 197 -3.26 23.92 -7.58
CA GLY A 197 -3.89 24.58 -8.73
C GLY A 197 -3.36 25.99 -8.95
N LYS A 198 -3.26 26.79 -7.89
CA LYS A 198 -2.65 28.14 -7.92
C LYS A 198 -1.18 28.10 -8.34
N HIS A 199 -0.42 27.10 -7.89
CA HIS A 199 0.97 26.91 -8.28
C HIS A 199 1.09 26.62 -9.78
N LEU A 200 0.27 25.74 -10.35
CA LEU A 200 0.29 25.43 -11.79
C LEU A 200 0.01 26.66 -12.65
N VAL A 201 -0.96 27.49 -12.26
CA VAL A 201 -1.27 28.77 -12.93
C VAL A 201 -0.08 29.72 -12.84
N LYS A 202 0.50 29.87 -11.64
CA LYS A 202 1.65 30.76 -11.40
C LYS A 202 2.87 30.36 -12.25
N GLN A 203 3.10 29.06 -12.43
CA GLN A 203 4.18 28.53 -13.26
C GLN A 203 3.87 28.57 -14.77
N GLY A 204 2.69 29.05 -15.18
CA GLY A 204 2.28 29.10 -16.58
C GLY A 204 2.01 27.73 -17.20
N LYS A 205 1.84 26.69 -16.36
CA LYS A 205 1.62 25.30 -16.78
C LYS A 205 0.17 25.06 -17.25
N THR A 206 -0.76 25.92 -16.83
CA THR A 206 -2.18 25.90 -17.23
C THR A 206 -2.82 27.28 -17.00
N SER A 207 -4.07 27.46 -17.43
CA SER A 207 -4.92 28.63 -17.15
C SER A 207 -5.65 28.49 -15.81
N PRO A 208 -6.18 29.59 -15.22
CA PRO A 208 -7.08 29.51 -14.07
C PRO A 208 -8.29 28.59 -14.30
N GLU A 209 -8.86 28.60 -15.51
CA GLU A 209 -10.03 27.82 -15.89
C GLU A 209 -9.75 26.31 -15.93
N LEU A 210 -8.53 25.90 -16.31
CA LEU A 210 -8.09 24.51 -16.34
C LEU A 210 -7.21 24.11 -15.16
N ALA A 211 -7.05 24.98 -14.15
CA ALA A 211 -6.23 24.70 -12.98
C ALA A 211 -6.72 23.46 -12.22
N GLY A 212 -8.04 23.32 -12.07
CA GLY A 212 -8.66 22.14 -11.47
C GLY A 212 -8.35 20.87 -12.25
N ALA A 213 -8.56 20.87 -13.57
CA ALA A 213 -8.32 19.69 -14.43
C ALA A 213 -6.84 19.27 -14.43
N GLY A 214 -5.90 20.22 -14.51
CA GLY A 214 -4.47 19.93 -14.42
C GLY A 214 -4.05 19.39 -13.05
N THR A 215 -4.66 19.91 -11.98
CA THR A 215 -4.44 19.41 -10.61
C THR A 215 -4.98 17.98 -10.46
N HIS A 216 -6.20 17.73 -10.96
CA HIS A 216 -6.82 16.40 -10.95
C HIS A 216 -5.93 15.37 -11.66
N LEU A 217 -5.47 15.67 -12.88
CA LEU A 217 -4.60 14.77 -13.65
C LEU A 217 -3.31 14.42 -12.91
N LEU A 218 -2.62 15.42 -12.33
CA LEU A 218 -1.37 15.17 -11.61
C LEU A 218 -1.58 14.33 -10.34
N LEU A 219 -2.66 14.58 -9.60
CA LEU A 219 -2.95 13.86 -8.37
C LEU A 219 -3.46 12.44 -8.62
N ALA A 220 -4.22 12.20 -9.70
CA ALA A 220 -4.85 10.91 -9.99
C ALA A 220 -3.85 9.74 -10.00
N ALA A 221 -2.68 9.93 -10.61
CA ALA A 221 -1.67 8.88 -10.71
C ALA A 221 -0.62 8.90 -9.59
N ARG A 222 -0.47 10.02 -8.86
CA ARG A 222 0.65 10.28 -7.92
C ARG A 222 0.22 10.34 -6.46
N ALA A 223 -0.92 10.95 -6.16
CA ALA A 223 -1.40 11.15 -4.81
C ALA A 223 -2.95 11.15 -4.78
N PRO A 224 -3.59 10.03 -5.15
CA PRO A 224 -5.06 9.95 -5.28
C PRO A 224 -5.79 10.17 -3.95
N VAL A 225 -5.09 10.08 -2.81
CA VAL A 225 -5.62 10.45 -1.48
C VAL A 225 -6.21 11.86 -1.45
N PHE A 226 -5.64 12.80 -2.22
CA PHE A 226 -6.13 14.18 -2.32
C PHE A 226 -7.38 14.33 -3.21
N LEU A 227 -7.78 13.29 -3.94
CA LEU A 227 -8.97 13.28 -4.80
C LEU A 227 -10.15 12.54 -4.17
N ILE A 228 -10.00 12.01 -2.96
CA ILE A 228 -11.09 11.37 -2.23
C ILE A 228 -12.20 12.42 -2.00
N LYS A 229 -13.44 12.01 -2.23
CA LYS A 229 -14.61 12.87 -2.06
C LYS A 229 -14.98 12.95 -0.59
N ASP A 230 -15.48 14.11 -0.17
CA ASP A 230 -16.03 14.33 1.18
C ASP A 230 -15.03 14.04 2.32
N ILE A 231 -13.74 14.34 2.13
CA ILE A 231 -12.76 14.30 3.22
C ILE A 231 -13.13 15.37 4.25
N PRO A 232 -13.29 15.00 5.53
CA PRO A 232 -13.57 15.95 6.58
C PRO A 232 -12.48 17.02 6.77
N GLY A 233 -12.88 18.23 7.12
CA GLY A 233 -11.93 19.31 7.44
C GLY A 233 -11.04 19.02 8.66
N SER A 234 -11.47 18.14 9.57
CA SER A 234 -10.68 17.68 10.73
C SER A 234 -9.57 16.70 10.35
N VAL A 235 -9.62 16.08 9.15
CA VAL A 235 -8.57 15.19 8.65
C VAL A 235 -7.50 16.02 7.94
N THR A 236 -6.54 16.51 8.73
CA THR A 236 -5.49 17.42 8.26
C THR A 236 -4.17 16.70 7.96
N TYR A 237 -3.38 17.25 7.04
CA TYR A 237 -2.09 16.66 6.67
C TYR A 237 -1.15 16.57 7.88
N GLY A 238 -0.62 15.37 8.11
CA GLY A 238 0.24 15.08 9.28
C GLY A 238 -0.52 14.65 10.53
N SER A 239 -1.85 14.56 10.50
CA SER A 239 -2.63 13.97 11.60
C SER A 239 -2.62 12.44 11.59
N PRO A 240 -2.88 11.76 12.73
CA PRO A 240 -3.06 10.31 12.74
C PRO A 240 -4.19 9.83 11.84
N ALA A 241 -5.28 10.59 11.71
CA ALA A 241 -6.37 10.28 10.79
C ALA A 241 -5.91 10.33 9.32
N TRP A 242 -5.08 11.31 8.97
CA TRP A 242 -4.45 11.40 7.64
C TRP A 242 -3.54 10.21 7.35
N VAL A 243 -2.76 9.72 8.32
CA VAL A 243 -1.94 8.51 8.16
C VAL A 243 -2.81 7.32 7.76
N ASN A 244 -3.89 7.08 8.50
CA ASN A 244 -4.81 5.97 8.21
C ASN A 244 -5.46 6.12 6.83
N LEU A 245 -5.91 7.34 6.48
CA LEU A 245 -6.49 7.62 5.17
C LEU A 245 -5.48 7.40 4.04
N ALA A 246 -4.24 7.88 4.20
CA ALA A 246 -3.19 7.72 3.21
C ALA A 246 -2.82 6.24 3.00
N VAL A 247 -2.75 5.46 4.08
CA VAL A 247 -2.52 4.01 4.02
C VAL A 247 -3.67 3.30 3.29
N ALA A 248 -4.92 3.59 3.67
CA ALA A 248 -6.10 3.01 3.03
C ALA A 248 -6.16 3.37 1.54
N ALA A 249 -5.98 4.65 1.20
CA ALA A 249 -5.98 5.13 -0.18
C ALA A 249 -4.90 4.45 -1.03
N ALA A 250 -3.65 4.46 -0.57
CA ALA A 250 -2.55 3.90 -1.35
C ALA A 250 -2.64 2.38 -1.48
N THR A 251 -3.12 1.66 -0.44
CA THR A 251 -3.36 0.21 -0.56
C THR A 251 -4.49 -0.11 -1.53
N ILE A 252 -5.63 0.58 -1.45
CA ILE A 252 -6.76 0.38 -2.39
C ILE A 252 -6.33 0.72 -3.82
N ASP A 253 -5.66 1.85 -4.05
CA ASP A 253 -5.23 2.26 -5.39
C ASP A 253 -4.15 1.32 -5.96
N ALA A 254 -3.27 0.78 -5.11
CA ALA A 254 -2.32 -0.24 -5.53
C ALA A 254 -3.02 -1.53 -6.01
N GLN A 255 -4.20 -1.85 -5.47
CA GLN A 255 -4.98 -3.00 -5.93
C GLN A 255 -5.76 -2.74 -7.20
N THR A 256 -6.36 -1.56 -7.27
CA THR A 256 -7.26 -1.15 -8.34
C THR A 256 -6.96 0.30 -8.71
N PRO A 257 -5.96 0.55 -9.58
CA PRO A 257 -5.51 1.91 -9.90
C PRO A 257 -6.63 2.79 -10.44
N GLY A 258 -6.78 3.99 -9.88
CA GLY A 258 -7.78 4.98 -10.28
C GLY A 258 -9.14 4.84 -9.57
N LYS A 259 -9.29 3.84 -8.70
CA LYS A 259 -10.52 3.65 -7.93
C LYS A 259 -10.72 4.75 -6.87
N VAL A 260 -9.65 5.12 -6.17
CA VAL A 260 -9.71 6.01 -5.00
C VAL A 260 -10.26 7.39 -5.33
N ALA A 261 -9.91 7.96 -6.49
CA ALA A 261 -10.40 9.27 -6.92
C ALA A 261 -11.93 9.33 -7.10
N ASN A 262 -12.60 8.17 -7.22
CA ASN A 262 -14.05 8.07 -7.34
C ASN A 262 -14.75 7.75 -6.01
N MET A 263 -14.00 7.43 -4.96
CA MET A 263 -14.55 7.02 -3.67
C MET A 263 -14.77 8.21 -2.73
N THR A 264 -15.79 8.09 -1.88
CA THR A 264 -15.93 8.97 -0.71
C THR A 264 -15.01 8.51 0.42
N PHE A 265 -14.75 9.42 1.35
CA PHE A 265 -14.01 9.12 2.57
C PHE A 265 -14.51 7.86 3.29
N ALA A 266 -15.83 7.75 3.49
CA ALA A 266 -16.43 6.59 4.15
C ALA A 266 -16.19 5.29 3.37
N GLN A 267 -16.28 5.33 2.03
CA GLN A 267 -16.02 4.15 1.20
C GLN A 267 -14.57 3.68 1.30
N VAL A 268 -13.60 4.61 1.28
CA VAL A 268 -12.17 4.28 1.44
C VAL A 268 -11.92 3.62 2.79
N MET A 269 -12.48 4.18 3.85
CA MET A 269 -12.29 3.66 5.20
C MET A 269 -12.97 2.29 5.43
N LEU A 270 -14.09 2.00 4.78
CA LEU A 270 -14.77 0.70 4.85
C LEU A 270 -14.01 -0.42 4.11
N GLU A 271 -13.25 -0.08 3.07
CA GLU A 271 -12.49 -1.05 2.26
C GLU A 271 -11.07 -1.30 2.79
N ALA A 272 -10.55 -0.36 3.59
CA ALA A 272 -9.16 -0.31 4.07
C ALA A 272 -8.63 -1.64 4.63
N GLU A 273 -9.38 -2.32 5.50
CA GLU A 273 -8.95 -3.59 6.11
C GLU A 273 -8.80 -4.69 5.06
N SER A 274 -9.79 -4.86 4.19
CA SER A 274 -9.74 -5.87 3.13
C SER A 274 -8.62 -5.59 2.13
N ALA A 275 -8.37 -4.33 1.80
CA ALA A 275 -7.26 -3.94 0.94
C ALA A 275 -5.90 -4.20 1.61
N SER A 276 -5.77 -3.92 2.90
CA SER A 276 -4.53 -4.15 3.66
C SER A 276 -4.19 -5.64 3.76
N LEU A 277 -5.20 -6.50 3.98
CA LEU A 277 -5.01 -7.94 4.09
C LEU A 277 -4.68 -8.62 2.74
N ALA A 278 -5.14 -8.05 1.64
CA ALA A 278 -4.94 -8.63 0.31
C ALA A 278 -3.54 -8.38 -0.27
N ASP A 279 -2.76 -7.41 0.23
CA ASP A 279 -1.33 -7.28 -0.09
C ASP A 279 -0.53 -6.74 1.11
N PRO A 280 -0.11 -7.63 2.04
CA PRO A 280 0.63 -7.22 3.23
C PRO A 280 1.99 -6.56 2.94
N SER A 281 2.61 -6.92 1.81
CA SER A 281 3.93 -6.38 1.42
C SER A 281 3.85 -4.92 0.98
N VAL A 282 2.86 -4.59 0.16
CA VAL A 282 2.53 -3.20 -0.23
C VAL A 282 2.12 -2.41 1.01
N THR A 283 1.25 -3.00 1.82
CA THR A 283 0.74 -2.36 3.04
C THR A 283 1.88 -1.95 3.97
N ALA A 284 2.85 -2.82 4.24
CA ALA A 284 3.99 -2.49 5.08
C ALA A 284 4.83 -1.31 4.53
N THR A 285 5.03 -1.26 3.21
CA THR A 285 5.77 -0.17 2.54
C THR A 285 5.01 1.15 2.67
N VAL A 286 3.72 1.15 2.36
CA VAL A 286 2.86 2.33 2.45
C VAL A 286 2.76 2.84 3.89
N GLN A 287 2.62 1.94 4.87
CA GLN A 287 2.61 2.29 6.29
C GLN A 287 3.91 2.98 6.71
N ARG A 288 5.08 2.48 6.27
CA ARG A 288 6.37 3.14 6.52
C ARG A 288 6.38 4.58 6.01
N GLU A 289 5.99 4.77 4.75
CA GLU A 289 6.02 6.08 4.10
C GLU A 289 5.07 7.09 4.77
N ALA A 290 3.84 6.66 5.07
CA ALA A 290 2.86 7.51 5.76
C ALA A 290 3.31 7.88 7.19
N LEU A 291 3.97 6.95 7.90
CA LEU A 291 4.54 7.23 9.22
C LEU A 291 5.74 8.18 9.15
N ILE A 292 6.58 8.10 8.11
CA ILE A 292 7.67 9.07 7.90
C ILE A 292 7.09 10.49 7.73
N ASP A 293 6.05 10.64 6.90
CA ASP A 293 5.39 11.94 6.71
C ASP A 293 4.80 12.49 8.01
N TRP A 294 4.15 11.63 8.79
CA TRP A 294 3.64 11.98 10.12
C TRP A 294 4.78 12.39 11.07
N GLY A 295 5.85 11.61 11.11
CA GLY A 295 7.00 11.86 11.98
C GLY A 295 7.67 13.20 11.68
N VAL A 296 7.82 13.53 10.39
CA VAL A 296 8.36 14.82 9.96
C VAL A 296 7.39 15.96 10.30
N ALA A 297 6.09 15.80 10.04
CA ALA A 297 5.09 16.83 10.32
C ALA A 297 4.91 17.11 11.83
N ASN A 298 5.17 16.13 12.69
CA ASN A 298 5.02 16.25 14.15
C ASN A 298 6.36 16.45 14.89
N GLY A 299 7.47 16.70 14.17
CA GLY A 299 8.77 16.98 14.78
C GLY A 299 9.49 15.77 15.40
N VAL A 300 8.95 14.55 15.25
CA VAL A 300 9.58 13.30 15.70
C VAL A 300 10.80 12.98 14.83
N LEU A 301 10.65 13.15 13.52
CA LEU A 301 11.70 13.00 12.51
C LEU A 301 12.05 14.34 11.87
N GLY A 302 13.22 14.40 11.26
CA GLY A 302 13.71 15.53 10.50
C GLY A 302 13.73 15.11 9.06
N LYS A 303 13.34 16.03 8.18
CA LYS A 303 13.18 15.74 6.76
C LYS A 303 14.53 15.33 6.16
N LYS A 304 14.63 14.08 5.72
CA LYS A 304 15.72 13.50 4.93
C LYS A 304 15.15 12.88 3.65
N ASN A 305 16.01 12.43 2.75
CA ASN A 305 15.55 11.53 1.70
C ASN A 305 15.05 10.22 2.36
N ASP A 306 14.01 9.59 1.81
CA ASP A 306 13.39 8.41 2.42
C ASP A 306 14.34 7.22 2.61
N ARG A 307 15.45 7.22 1.86
CA ARG A 307 16.52 6.20 1.91
C ARG A 307 17.55 6.44 3.01
N GLU A 308 17.53 7.61 3.65
CA GLU A 308 18.53 8.04 4.63
C GLU A 308 18.06 7.85 6.09
N TYR A 309 16.82 7.38 6.31
CA TYR A 309 16.32 7.06 7.65
C TYR A 309 16.88 5.72 8.14
N THR A 310 17.44 5.72 9.36
CA THR A 310 18.02 4.51 9.97
C THR A 310 16.95 3.60 10.58
N ALA A 311 17.32 2.35 10.87
CA ALA A 311 16.45 1.40 11.57
C ALA A 311 15.95 1.92 12.93
N ASP A 312 16.84 2.55 13.68
CA ASP A 312 16.54 3.10 15.01
C ASP A 312 15.58 4.29 14.92
N GLU A 313 15.76 5.15 13.90
CA GLU A 313 14.85 6.27 13.63
C GLU A 313 13.43 5.77 13.33
N LEU A 314 13.30 4.73 12.50
CA LEU A 314 12.01 4.13 12.15
C LEU A 314 11.37 3.37 13.31
N THR A 315 12.16 2.70 14.15
CA THR A 315 11.66 2.01 15.35
C THR A 315 11.12 3.00 16.37
N THR A 316 11.87 4.09 16.60
CA THR A 316 11.45 5.19 17.49
C THR A 316 10.17 5.83 16.97
N LEU A 317 10.06 6.04 15.65
CA LEU A 317 8.89 6.60 14.99
C LEU A 317 7.63 5.76 15.25
N VAL A 318 7.69 4.44 15.01
CA VAL A 318 6.56 3.52 15.24
C VAL A 318 6.17 3.50 16.70
N THR A 319 7.15 3.41 17.61
CA THR A 319 6.92 3.39 19.05
C THR A 319 6.20 4.67 19.48
N THR A 320 6.72 5.84 19.08
CA THR A 320 6.13 7.14 19.41
C THR A 320 4.71 7.27 18.85
N PHE A 321 4.47 6.81 17.62
CA PHE A 321 3.14 6.84 17.02
C PHE A 321 2.15 5.97 17.81
N ASN A 322 2.55 4.74 18.15
CA ASN A 322 1.73 3.80 18.90
C ASN A 322 1.47 4.28 20.34
N ASP A 323 2.46 4.88 21.00
CA ASP A 323 2.31 5.46 22.33
C ASP A 323 1.29 6.60 22.34
N ARG A 324 1.39 7.54 21.37
CA ARG A 324 0.41 8.62 21.23
C ARG A 324 -0.99 8.10 20.94
N LYS A 325 -1.10 7.10 20.06
CA LYS A 325 -2.37 6.43 19.76
C LYS A 325 -2.96 5.76 21.00
N SER A 326 -2.15 5.09 21.81
CA SER A 326 -2.58 4.47 23.07
C SER A 326 -3.03 5.53 24.08
N LEU A 327 -2.29 6.63 24.24
CA LEU A 327 -2.66 7.73 25.12
C LEU A 327 -4.00 8.37 24.71
N MET A 328 -4.20 8.62 23.42
CA MET A 328 -5.47 9.12 22.89
C MET A 328 -6.62 8.14 23.11
N THR A 329 -6.37 6.84 22.95
CA THR A 329 -7.38 5.80 23.22
C THR A 329 -7.78 5.79 24.69
N SER A 330 -6.81 5.82 25.60
CA SER A 330 -7.06 5.89 27.04
C SER A 330 -7.79 7.17 27.44
N ALA A 331 -7.42 8.32 26.86
CA ALA A 331 -8.09 9.59 27.09
C ALA A 331 -9.55 9.56 26.63
N SER A 332 -9.83 9.03 25.43
CA SER A 332 -11.21 8.81 24.96
C SER A 332 -12.00 7.95 25.94
N GLN A 333 -11.44 6.81 26.38
CA GLN A 333 -12.12 5.92 27.31
C GLN A 333 -12.41 6.60 28.66
N ALA A 334 -11.49 7.40 29.19
CA ALA A 334 -11.68 8.16 30.41
C ALA A 334 -12.77 9.24 30.27
N LEU A 335 -12.85 9.89 29.11
CA LEU A 335 -13.91 10.85 28.81
C LEU A 335 -15.28 10.18 28.67
N ASP A 336 -15.34 8.97 28.13
CA ASP A 336 -16.57 8.17 27.97
C ASP A 336 -17.05 7.50 29.28
N LYS A 337 -16.23 7.50 30.34
CA LYS A 337 -16.64 6.99 31.66
C LYS A 337 -17.75 7.85 32.23
N ASP A 338 -18.82 7.21 32.71
CA ASP A 338 -19.90 7.92 33.40
C ASP A 338 -19.38 8.46 34.74
N ILE A 339 -19.77 9.69 35.11
CA ILE A 339 -19.49 10.20 36.46
C ILE A 339 -20.33 9.37 37.44
N PRO A 340 -19.72 8.75 38.48
CA PRO A 340 -20.44 7.86 39.37
C PRO A 340 -21.57 8.58 40.09
N SER A 341 -22.70 7.90 40.25
CA SER A 341 -23.87 8.41 40.97
C SER A 341 -24.03 7.68 42.30
N ARG A 342 -23.95 8.41 43.42
CA ARG A 342 -24.18 7.84 44.75
C ARG A 342 -25.57 7.20 44.85
N ARG A 343 -26.57 7.78 44.19
CA ARG A 343 -27.93 7.25 44.12
C ARG A 343 -27.98 5.90 43.43
N GLU A 344 -27.34 5.75 42.28
CA GLU A 344 -27.34 4.48 41.54
C GLU A 344 -26.58 3.39 42.28
N MET A 345 -25.45 3.75 42.93
CA MET A 345 -24.71 2.82 43.79
C MET A 345 -25.55 2.37 44.99
N ALA A 346 -26.28 3.30 45.64
CA ALA A 346 -27.19 2.97 46.74
C ALA A 346 -28.36 2.10 46.28
N LEU A 347 -28.97 2.38 45.13
CA LEU A 347 -30.02 1.54 44.55
C LEU A 347 -29.52 0.13 44.22
N ALA A 348 -28.32 0.00 43.67
CA ALA A 348 -27.72 -1.30 43.38
C ALA A 348 -27.50 -2.12 44.66
N GLU A 349 -27.06 -1.47 45.74
CA GLU A 349 -26.85 -2.14 47.04
C GLU A 349 -28.19 -2.51 47.71
N LEU A 350 -29.20 -1.63 47.62
CA LEU A 350 -30.55 -1.93 48.11
C LEU A 350 -31.17 -3.12 47.39
N LYS A 351 -31.02 -3.23 46.06
CA LYS A 351 -31.51 -4.39 45.28
C LYS A 351 -30.88 -5.70 45.73
N LYS A 352 -29.58 -5.69 46.06
CA LYS A 352 -28.89 -6.89 46.58
C LYS A 352 -29.39 -7.27 47.95
N ARG A 353 -29.65 -6.29 48.81
CA ARG A 353 -29.95 -6.50 50.22
C ARG A 353 -31.43 -6.75 50.51
N PHE A 354 -32.32 -6.16 49.72
CA PHE A 354 -33.78 -6.27 49.86
C PHE A 354 -34.43 -6.60 48.50
N PRO A 355 -34.14 -7.77 47.91
CA PRO A 355 -34.72 -8.16 46.62
C PRO A 355 -36.24 -8.28 46.72
N GLY A 356 -36.97 -7.76 45.72
CA GLY A 356 -38.44 -7.80 45.69
C GLY A 356 -39.13 -6.69 46.48
N GLN A 357 -38.38 -5.77 47.09
CA GLN A 357 -38.89 -4.61 47.83
C GLN A 357 -38.61 -3.27 47.13
N GLU A 358 -38.33 -3.29 45.82
CA GLU A 358 -37.89 -2.13 45.04
C GLU A 358 -38.92 -0.98 45.07
N ALA A 359 -40.20 -1.31 45.14
CA ALA A 359 -41.28 -0.31 45.26
C ALA A 359 -41.15 0.57 46.52
N LEU A 360 -40.50 0.08 47.57
CA LEU A 360 -40.33 0.79 48.84
C LEU A 360 -39.06 1.65 48.90
N PHE A 361 -38.13 1.51 47.94
CA PHE A 361 -36.79 2.12 48.06
C PHE A 361 -36.83 3.64 48.15
N GLU A 362 -37.80 4.28 47.50
CA GLU A 362 -37.95 5.73 47.48
C GLU A 362 -39.10 6.24 48.38
N GLU A 363 -39.91 5.34 48.96
CA GLU A 363 -40.99 5.71 49.86
C GLU A 363 -40.42 6.24 51.18
N LYS A 364 -40.81 7.47 51.57
CA LYS A 364 -40.31 8.12 52.79
C LYS A 364 -41.08 7.67 54.02
N LEU A 365 -40.68 6.53 54.58
CA LEU A 365 -41.39 5.85 55.66
C LEU A 365 -40.59 5.71 56.96
N ILE A 366 -39.32 6.12 57.00
CA ILE A 366 -38.38 5.71 58.06
C ILE A 366 -37.86 6.91 58.85
N HIS A 367 -38.08 6.92 60.16
CA HIS A 367 -37.47 7.90 61.07
C HIS A 367 -36.14 7.39 61.61
N VAL A 368 -35.14 8.29 61.66
CA VAL A 368 -33.81 7.99 62.23
C VAL A 368 -33.73 8.56 63.64
N SER A 369 -33.55 7.69 64.63
CA SER A 369 -33.44 8.06 66.03
C SER A 369 -32.23 7.42 66.70
N ARG A 370 -31.90 7.92 67.89
CA ARG A 370 -30.91 7.31 68.80
C ARG A 370 -31.62 6.90 70.07
N ASP A 371 -31.32 5.70 70.56
CA ASP A 371 -31.77 5.26 71.89
C ASP A 371 -30.96 6.03 72.95
N VAL A 372 -31.65 6.78 73.81
CA VAL A 372 -31.02 7.65 74.83
C VAL A 372 -31.21 7.10 76.24
N GLY A 373 -31.50 5.80 76.37
CA GLY A 373 -31.83 5.08 77.59
C GLY A 373 -31.30 5.72 78.88
N THR A 374 -32.17 6.49 79.55
CA THR A 374 -32.19 6.91 80.99
C THR A 374 -33.04 8.18 81.25
N ALA A 375 -33.53 8.90 80.23
CA ALA A 375 -34.41 10.06 80.45
C ALA A 375 -35.89 9.67 80.75
N PRO A 376 -36.57 10.23 81.77
CA PRO A 376 -37.87 9.75 82.24
C PRO A 376 -39.02 9.79 81.23
N ASN A 377 -38.94 10.62 80.18
CA ASN A 377 -40.07 10.89 79.27
C ASN A 377 -39.72 10.89 77.77
N VAL A 378 -38.49 10.55 77.36
CA VAL A 378 -38.09 10.49 75.94
C VAL A 378 -37.16 9.29 75.72
N LYS A 379 -37.68 8.20 75.12
CA LYS A 379 -36.89 6.99 74.79
C LYS A 379 -36.00 7.17 73.55
N TYR A 380 -36.38 8.04 72.62
CA TYR A 380 -35.70 8.21 71.34
C TYR A 380 -35.48 9.70 71.04
N ARG A 381 -34.26 10.07 70.67
CA ARG A 381 -33.95 11.40 70.15
C ARG A 381 -33.82 11.34 68.64
N THR A 382 -34.55 12.19 67.92
CA THR A 382 -34.41 12.35 66.46
C THR A 382 -32.97 12.74 66.13
N VAL A 383 -32.34 11.95 65.25
CA VAL A 383 -30.99 12.20 64.76
C VAL A 383 -31.04 13.01 63.46
N GLU A 384 -31.97 12.67 62.57
CA GLU A 384 -32.20 13.40 61.31
C GLU A 384 -33.69 13.66 61.09
N VAL A 385 -34.05 14.88 60.69
CA VAL A 385 -35.45 15.33 60.61
C VAL A 385 -36.17 14.70 59.40
N GLY A 386 -37.44 14.31 59.60
CA GLY A 386 -38.33 13.77 58.57
C GLY A 386 -38.50 12.24 58.64
N PRO A 387 -39.45 11.67 57.88
CA PRO A 387 -39.29 10.30 57.41
C PRO A 387 -38.37 10.30 56.17
N HIS A 388 -37.46 9.34 56.14
CA HIS A 388 -36.46 9.07 55.11
C HIS A 388 -36.88 7.82 54.34
N SER A 389 -36.43 7.70 53.10
CA SER A 389 -36.56 6.46 52.33
C SER A 389 -35.39 5.50 52.61
N LEU A 390 -35.52 4.23 52.20
CA LEU A 390 -34.39 3.29 52.24
C LEU A 390 -33.21 3.80 51.41
N LEU A 391 -33.50 4.46 50.28
CA LEU A 391 -32.53 5.12 49.42
C LEU A 391 -31.83 6.29 50.14
N ASP A 392 -32.58 7.15 50.83
CA ASP A 392 -32.00 8.22 51.65
C ASP A 392 -31.02 7.62 52.68
N ILE A 393 -31.42 6.57 53.40
CA ILE A 393 -30.59 5.93 54.43
C ILE A 393 -29.32 5.32 53.82
N ALA A 394 -29.44 4.62 52.69
CA ALA A 394 -28.30 4.03 51.99
C ALA A 394 -27.33 5.10 51.45
N MET A 395 -27.83 6.24 50.98
CA MET A 395 -27.02 7.35 50.48
C MET A 395 -26.37 8.19 51.60
N MET A 396 -27.07 8.38 52.72
CA MET A 396 -26.55 9.09 53.89
C MET A 396 -25.48 8.29 54.62
N ASP A 397 -25.59 6.95 54.59
CA ASP A 397 -24.63 5.99 55.19
C ASP A 397 -24.23 6.39 56.63
N LEU A 398 -25.25 6.73 57.44
CA LEU A 398 -25.07 7.37 58.75
C LEU A 398 -24.20 6.52 59.70
N ALA A 399 -23.24 7.18 60.33
CA ALA A 399 -22.28 6.55 61.20
C ALA A 399 -22.71 6.61 62.68
N GLY A 400 -23.36 5.54 63.17
CA GLY A 400 -23.61 5.36 64.61
C GLY A 400 -24.03 3.93 64.95
N THR A 401 -23.44 3.34 65.98
CA THR A 401 -23.78 1.98 66.47
C THR A 401 -25.03 1.97 67.36
N ASP A 402 -25.56 3.15 67.67
CA ASP A 402 -26.70 3.42 68.54
C ASP A 402 -27.90 4.01 67.77
N LEU A 403 -27.84 4.00 66.44
CA LEU A 403 -28.92 4.44 65.57
C LEU A 403 -30.01 3.37 65.50
N VAL A 404 -31.26 3.80 65.68
CA VAL A 404 -32.46 2.98 65.56
C VAL A 404 -33.35 3.59 64.49
N TYR A 405 -33.66 2.79 63.46
CA TYR A 405 -34.60 3.11 62.41
C TYR A 405 -36.00 2.63 62.81
N ILE A 406 -37.00 3.52 62.69
CA ILE A 406 -38.37 3.28 63.10
C ILE A 406 -39.31 3.61 61.95
N SER A 407 -40.30 2.75 61.67
CA SER A 407 -41.37 3.01 60.71
C SER A 407 -42.70 2.49 61.26
N SER A 408 -43.79 3.18 60.94
CA SER A 408 -45.16 2.69 61.18
C SER A 408 -45.67 1.78 60.06
N ASP A 409 -44.94 1.67 58.95
CA ASP A 409 -45.31 0.84 57.80
C ASP A 409 -44.66 -0.56 57.91
N SER A 410 -45.50 -1.58 58.07
CA SER A 410 -45.07 -2.98 58.20
C SER A 410 -44.35 -3.54 56.97
N ARG A 411 -44.42 -2.88 55.81
CA ARG A 411 -43.70 -3.28 54.59
C ARG A 411 -42.19 -3.01 54.69
N VAL A 412 -41.77 -2.11 55.57
CA VAL A 412 -40.35 -1.74 55.75
C VAL A 412 -39.60 -2.85 56.51
N PRO A 413 -38.46 -3.34 56.01
CA PRO A 413 -37.67 -4.42 56.64
C PRO A 413 -36.86 -3.91 57.85
N LEU A 414 -37.52 -3.42 58.90
CA LEU A 414 -36.87 -2.75 60.04
C LEU A 414 -35.88 -3.63 60.81
N GLU A 415 -36.18 -4.92 61.01
CA GLU A 415 -35.28 -5.85 61.71
C GLU A 415 -33.96 -6.02 60.95
N ALA A 416 -34.06 -6.30 59.64
CA ALA A 416 -32.90 -6.45 58.77
C ALA A 416 -32.16 -5.12 58.55
N LEU A 417 -32.85 -3.99 58.54
CA LEU A 417 -32.25 -2.65 58.46
C LEU A 417 -31.47 -2.30 59.73
N ASN A 418 -32.04 -2.51 60.92
CA ASN A 418 -31.40 -2.23 62.20
C ASN A 418 -30.26 -3.21 62.53
N ALA A 419 -30.33 -4.47 62.09
CA ALA A 419 -29.25 -5.44 62.27
C ALA A 419 -27.97 -5.07 61.50
N ASN A 420 -28.10 -4.31 60.40
CA ASN A 420 -26.96 -3.79 59.65
C ASN A 420 -27.25 -2.36 59.15
N PRO A 421 -27.10 -1.33 59.99
CA PRO A 421 -27.58 0.02 59.68
C PRO A 421 -26.84 0.70 58.51
N ARG A 422 -25.68 0.18 58.09
CA ARG A 422 -24.85 0.77 57.04
C ARG A 422 -24.94 0.03 55.72
N PHE A 423 -24.80 0.79 54.65
CA PHE A 423 -24.78 0.27 53.28
C PHE A 423 -23.38 0.40 52.66
N GLY A 424 -22.50 1.19 53.27
CA GLY A 424 -21.09 1.30 52.86
C GLY A 424 -20.93 1.96 51.49
N VAL A 425 -21.89 2.79 51.06
CA VAL A 425 -21.93 3.40 49.73
C VAL A 425 -21.07 4.67 49.67
N ALA A 426 -20.99 5.43 50.76
CA ALA A 426 -20.39 6.77 50.75
C ALA A 426 -18.87 6.73 50.46
N LYS A 427 -18.11 5.85 51.12
CA LYS A 427 -16.65 5.76 50.94
C LYS A 427 -16.25 5.27 49.54
N PRO A 428 -16.84 4.18 48.99
CA PRO A 428 -16.59 3.77 47.60
C PRO A 428 -17.01 4.83 46.59
N PHE A 429 -18.12 5.54 46.81
CA PHE A 429 -18.54 6.65 45.95
C PHE A 429 -17.47 7.74 45.90
N GLU A 430 -16.98 8.21 47.06
CA GLU A 430 -15.95 9.26 47.12
C GLU A 430 -14.66 8.85 46.42
N ALA A 431 -14.22 7.60 46.59
CA ALA A 431 -13.04 7.07 45.91
C ALA A 431 -13.22 6.98 44.39
N GLN A 432 -14.36 6.43 43.92
CA GLN A 432 -14.67 6.32 42.49
C GLN A 432 -14.85 7.69 41.84
N PHE A 433 -15.54 8.62 42.51
CA PHE A 433 -15.74 9.97 42.01
C PHE A 433 -14.41 10.70 41.82
N ASN A 434 -13.56 10.72 42.84
CA ASN A 434 -12.25 11.38 42.73
C ASN A 434 -11.39 10.73 41.63
N SER A 435 -11.36 9.39 41.55
CA SER A 435 -10.61 8.67 40.50
C SER A 435 -11.09 9.04 39.10
N VAL A 436 -12.41 9.03 38.85
CA VAL A 436 -12.98 9.34 37.53
C VAL A 436 -12.75 10.80 37.16
N ILE A 437 -12.82 11.72 38.13
CA ILE A 437 -12.55 13.14 37.88
C ILE A 437 -11.08 13.36 37.51
N GLU A 438 -10.12 12.74 38.22
CA GLU A 438 -8.70 12.84 37.85
C GLU A 438 -8.42 12.24 36.47
N GLU A 439 -8.96 11.05 36.17
CA GLU A 439 -8.81 10.45 34.83
C GLU A 439 -9.39 11.35 33.72
N LYS A 440 -10.52 12.02 33.98
CA LYS A 440 -11.11 12.98 33.02
C LYS A 440 -10.24 14.22 32.86
N LYS A 441 -9.64 14.75 33.92
CA LYS A 441 -8.69 15.88 33.83
C LYS A 441 -7.47 15.52 32.99
N ASP A 442 -6.86 14.37 33.26
CA ASP A 442 -5.72 13.86 32.49
C ASP A 442 -6.08 13.68 31.00
N ALA A 443 -7.28 13.17 30.73
CA ALA A 443 -7.78 13.00 29.38
C ALA A 443 -8.04 14.34 28.66
N ILE A 444 -8.63 15.33 29.33
CA ILE A 444 -8.79 16.68 28.79
C ILE A 444 -7.43 17.29 28.50
N GLY A 445 -6.47 17.20 29.42
CA GLY A 445 -5.11 17.72 29.21
C GLY A 445 -4.44 17.08 28.00
N THR A 446 -4.52 15.76 27.91
CA THR A 446 -4.02 14.95 26.79
C THR A 446 -4.67 15.36 25.46
N TYR A 447 -5.97 15.65 25.46
CA TYR A 447 -6.71 16.13 24.29
C TYR A 447 -6.28 17.53 23.83
N ILE A 448 -6.13 18.48 24.76
CA ILE A 448 -5.69 19.84 24.41
C ILE A 448 -4.26 19.83 23.85
N THR A 449 -3.37 19.02 24.42
CA THR A 449 -2.03 18.79 23.86
C THR A 449 -2.10 18.24 22.44
N HIS A 450 -3.02 17.29 22.18
CA HIS A 450 -3.28 16.82 20.84
C HIS A 450 -3.74 17.95 19.91
N LEU A 451 -4.75 18.74 20.28
CA LEU A 451 -5.25 19.85 19.47
C LEU A 451 -4.14 20.84 19.05
N VAL A 452 -3.28 21.24 20.00
CA VAL A 452 -2.16 22.13 19.69
C VAL A 452 -1.18 21.47 18.72
N SER A 453 -0.92 20.16 18.84
CA SER A 453 -0.05 19.43 17.91
C SER A 453 -0.61 19.30 16.48
N GLN A 454 -1.91 19.45 16.30
CA GLN A 454 -2.57 19.37 15.00
C GLN A 454 -2.74 20.74 14.30
N LEU A 455 -2.38 21.83 14.97
CA LEU A 455 -2.47 23.17 14.40
C LEU A 455 -1.56 23.34 13.17
N PRO A 456 -1.87 24.28 12.27
CA PRO A 456 -0.93 24.68 11.22
C PRO A 456 0.43 25.09 11.79
N TRP A 457 1.51 24.79 11.06
CA TRP A 457 2.88 25.02 11.53
C TRP A 457 3.14 26.44 12.07
N GLU A 458 2.62 27.46 11.38
CA GLU A 458 2.75 28.85 11.81
C GLU A 458 2.00 29.17 13.11
N ASP A 459 0.89 28.49 13.37
CA ASP A 459 0.15 28.62 14.62
C ASP A 459 0.82 27.85 15.75
N GLN A 460 1.36 26.66 15.51
CA GLN A 460 2.16 25.93 16.50
C GLN A 460 3.30 26.80 17.04
N LYS A 461 4.05 27.49 16.18
CA LYS A 461 5.12 28.41 16.61
C LYS A 461 4.60 29.50 17.55
N LYS A 462 3.42 30.06 17.30
CA LYS A 462 2.82 31.06 18.21
C LYS A 462 2.52 30.42 19.57
N PHE A 463 1.98 29.20 19.60
CA PHE A 463 1.72 28.50 20.86
C PHE A 463 3.01 28.12 21.62
N HIS A 464 4.11 27.87 20.91
CA HIS A 464 5.38 27.54 21.56
C HIS A 464 6.20 28.74 21.99
N TYR A 465 6.09 29.86 21.29
CA TYR A 465 7.01 30.97 21.48
C TYR A 465 6.33 32.26 21.90
N GLY A 466 5.06 32.47 21.56
CA GLY A 466 4.36 33.72 21.85
C GLY A 466 3.96 33.88 23.31
N LYS A 467 3.95 35.12 23.80
CA LYS A 467 3.37 35.52 25.09
C LYS A 467 1.86 35.31 25.06
N MET A 468 1.29 34.73 26.11
CA MET A 468 -0.13 34.38 26.16
C MET A 468 -0.90 35.11 27.25
N THR A 469 -2.14 35.50 26.93
CA THR A 469 -3.13 35.94 27.91
C THR A 469 -4.42 35.16 27.68
N PHE A 470 -4.95 34.52 28.72
CA PHE A 470 -6.20 33.76 28.62
C PHE A 470 -7.39 34.59 29.07
N TYR A 471 -8.56 34.30 28.50
CA TYR A 471 -9.81 34.96 28.84
C TYR A 471 -10.95 33.95 28.95
N GLN A 472 -11.82 34.18 29.92
CA GLN A 472 -13.02 33.38 30.16
C GLN A 472 -14.27 34.23 29.92
N ASN A 473 -15.28 33.62 29.32
CA ASN A 473 -16.61 34.20 29.22
C ASN A 473 -17.44 33.80 30.46
N HIS A 474 -18.08 34.80 31.06
CA HIS A 474 -18.95 34.68 32.22
C HIS A 474 -20.29 35.32 31.88
N SER A 475 -21.38 34.80 32.43
CA SER A 475 -22.65 35.54 32.43
C SER A 475 -23.40 35.41 33.74
N HIS A 476 -24.26 36.41 34.01
CA HIS A 476 -25.14 36.38 35.18
C HIS A 476 -26.44 37.15 34.92
N THR A 477 -27.53 36.68 35.50
CA THR A 477 -28.82 37.38 35.54
C THR A 477 -28.89 38.29 36.77
N LEU A 478 -29.30 39.54 36.57
CA LEU A 478 -29.60 40.51 37.61
C LEU A 478 -31.00 40.22 38.19
N GLY A 479 -31.08 40.11 39.51
CA GLY A 479 -32.33 39.93 40.23
C GLY A 479 -33.17 41.22 40.31
N THR A 480 -34.40 41.09 40.79
CA THR A 480 -35.35 42.22 40.93
C THR A 480 -35.05 43.15 42.12
N GLY A 481 -34.05 42.85 42.96
CA GLY A 481 -33.59 43.67 44.08
C GLY A 481 -32.18 44.27 43.89
N PHE A 482 -31.79 45.24 44.73
CA PHE A 482 -30.57 46.06 44.56
C PHE A 482 -29.21 45.33 44.55
N LEU A 483 -29.13 44.07 45.00
CA LEU A 483 -27.86 43.31 45.11
C LEU A 483 -27.90 41.88 44.55
N GLY A 484 -29.05 41.41 44.04
CA GLY A 484 -29.21 40.01 43.63
C GLY A 484 -28.55 39.70 42.29
N LYS A 485 -27.67 38.70 42.24
CA LYS A 485 -27.07 38.18 41.00
C LYS A 485 -27.14 36.65 40.98
N THR A 486 -27.56 36.08 39.86
CA THR A 486 -27.55 34.62 39.62
C THR A 486 -26.56 34.32 38.50
N HIS A 487 -25.47 33.62 38.82
CA HIS A 487 -24.45 33.28 37.84
C HIS A 487 -24.94 32.16 36.90
N HIS A 488 -24.66 32.29 35.61
CA HIS A 488 -24.79 31.21 34.65
C HIS A 488 -23.52 30.36 34.67
N PRO A 489 -23.57 29.12 34.17
CA PRO A 489 -22.36 28.34 33.98
C PRO A 489 -21.38 29.02 33.04
N LYS A 490 -20.11 28.71 33.24
CA LYS A 490 -19.07 29.08 32.29
C LYS A 490 -19.26 28.25 31.01
N GLY A 491 -18.91 28.81 29.85
CA GLY A 491 -18.74 28.00 28.65
C GLY A 491 -17.49 27.13 28.76
N GLU A 492 -17.42 26.10 27.92
CA GLU A 492 -16.27 25.23 27.69
C GLU A 492 -15.14 25.90 26.89
N GLU A 493 -15.45 26.99 26.20
CA GLU A 493 -14.49 27.70 25.35
C GLU A 493 -13.51 28.54 26.18
N LEU A 494 -12.22 28.26 26.01
CA LEU A 494 -11.13 29.11 26.52
C LEU A 494 -10.60 30.00 25.42
N LEU A 495 -10.61 31.32 25.64
CA LEU A 495 -10.01 32.27 24.71
C LEU A 495 -8.55 32.51 25.08
N VAL A 496 -7.68 32.56 24.07
CA VAL A 496 -6.26 32.88 24.24
C VAL A 496 -5.84 33.94 23.25
N SER A 497 -5.19 35.00 23.75
CA SER A 497 -4.53 36.00 22.92
C SER A 497 -3.03 35.75 22.96
N ILE A 498 -2.43 35.51 21.80
CA ILE A 498 -1.01 35.18 21.68
C ILE A 498 -0.29 36.31 20.94
N GLU A 499 0.72 36.91 21.56
CA GLU A 499 1.59 37.91 20.97
C GLU A 499 2.92 37.26 20.61
N HIS A 500 3.27 37.25 19.32
CA HIS A 500 4.54 36.71 18.82
C HIS A 500 5.11 37.61 17.73
N ASN A 501 6.38 38.01 17.85
CA ASN A 501 7.05 38.97 16.96
C ASN A 501 6.23 40.27 16.74
N GLY A 502 5.60 40.79 17.79
CA GLY A 502 4.76 42.00 17.74
C GLY A 502 3.38 41.82 17.09
N VAL A 503 3.00 40.61 16.69
CA VAL A 503 1.68 40.30 16.11
C VAL A 503 0.80 39.58 17.12
N THR A 504 -0.30 40.21 17.51
CA THR A 504 -1.33 39.59 18.36
C THR A 504 -2.32 38.77 17.53
N SER A 505 -2.35 37.46 17.79
CA SER A 505 -3.24 36.47 17.19
C SER A 505 -4.14 35.86 18.28
N PRO A 506 -5.45 36.12 18.26
CA PRO A 506 -6.38 35.53 19.23
C PRO A 506 -7.02 34.26 18.70
N TYR A 507 -7.24 33.29 19.59
CA TYR A 507 -7.83 31.99 19.31
C TYR A 507 -8.92 31.66 20.34
N LYS A 508 -9.86 30.80 19.95
CA LYS A 508 -10.70 30.03 20.87
C LYS A 508 -10.24 28.58 20.86
N ILE A 509 -10.12 27.98 22.04
CA ILE A 509 -9.94 26.56 22.25
C ILE A 509 -11.32 26.00 22.61
N SER A 510 -11.88 25.16 21.75
CA SER A 510 -13.20 24.56 21.94
C SER A 510 -13.04 23.05 22.07
N PHE A 511 -13.41 22.53 23.24
CA PHE A 511 -13.37 21.10 23.51
C PHE A 511 -14.42 20.35 22.68
N ASN A 512 -15.63 20.90 22.61
CA ASN A 512 -16.78 20.31 21.93
C ASN A 512 -16.69 20.41 20.40
N ASP A 513 -16.20 21.53 19.85
CA ASP A 513 -15.92 21.63 18.42
C ASP A 513 -14.67 20.83 18.01
N GLY A 514 -13.91 20.30 18.98
CA GLY A 514 -12.68 19.56 18.77
C GLY A 514 -11.60 20.34 18.04
N GLY A 515 -11.44 21.63 18.35
CA GLY A 515 -10.57 22.49 17.56
C GLY A 515 -10.09 23.75 18.26
N ILE A 516 -9.01 24.30 17.72
CA ILE A 516 -8.48 25.62 18.07
C ILE A 516 -8.61 26.50 16.83
N THR A 517 -9.44 27.54 16.91
CA THR A 517 -9.75 28.40 15.75
C THR A 517 -9.40 29.86 16.01
N PRO A 518 -8.86 30.59 15.02
CA PRO A 518 -8.65 32.04 15.14
C PRO A 518 -9.96 32.78 15.39
N VAL A 519 -9.93 33.83 16.20
CA VAL A 519 -11.08 34.69 16.47
C VAL A 519 -10.73 36.18 16.31
N PRO A 520 -11.72 37.06 16.12
CA PRO A 520 -11.47 38.49 16.09
C PRO A 520 -10.86 39.01 17.40
N LYS A 521 -9.96 40.01 17.32
CA LYS A 521 -9.25 40.59 18.48
C LYS A 521 -10.15 41.03 19.63
N TRP A 522 -11.36 41.52 19.31
CA TRP A 522 -12.31 41.99 20.33
C TRP A 522 -12.86 40.87 21.21
N MET A 523 -12.77 39.61 20.77
CA MET A 523 -13.32 38.46 21.50
C MET A 523 -12.40 38.09 22.67
N ALA A 524 -11.08 38.05 22.46
CA ALA A 524 -10.08 37.78 23.49
C ALA A 524 -9.56 39.07 24.15
N ALA A 525 -10.48 39.89 24.67
CA ALA A 525 -10.17 41.12 25.39
C ALA A 525 -11.19 41.36 26.52
N PRO A 526 -10.84 42.09 27.60
CA PRO A 526 -11.79 42.38 28.67
C PRO A 526 -12.97 43.20 28.13
N ARG A 527 -14.20 42.70 28.33
CA ARG A 527 -15.42 43.37 27.89
C ARG A 527 -16.59 43.01 28.78
N SER A 528 -17.57 43.91 28.85
CA SER A 528 -18.85 43.66 29.49
C SER A 528 -19.96 44.15 28.56
N ARG A 529 -20.96 43.31 28.31
CA ARG A 529 -22.16 43.66 27.54
C ARG A 529 -23.38 43.23 28.34
N ARG A 530 -24.41 44.06 28.34
CA ARG A 530 -25.69 43.76 28.97
C ARG A 530 -26.77 43.57 27.92
N GLU A 531 -27.53 42.49 28.05
CA GLU A 531 -28.71 42.18 27.24
C GLU A 531 -29.89 41.96 28.20
N ALA A 532 -30.81 42.94 28.25
CA ALA A 532 -31.89 42.99 29.23
C ALA A 532 -31.40 42.85 30.69
N ASN A 533 -31.74 41.75 31.37
CA ASN A 533 -31.31 41.44 32.74
C ASN A 533 -30.09 40.50 32.79
N VAL A 534 -29.49 40.13 31.65
CA VAL A 534 -28.28 39.29 31.60
C VAL A 534 -27.07 40.16 31.29
N VAL A 535 -25.98 39.95 32.04
CA VAL A 535 -24.68 40.58 31.81
C VAL A 535 -23.70 39.50 31.36
N HIS A 536 -23.09 39.70 30.19
CA HIS A 536 -22.00 38.88 29.65
C HIS A 536 -20.68 39.60 29.83
N GLU A 537 -19.70 38.94 30.42
CA GLU A 537 -18.38 39.49 30.72
C GLU A 537 -17.28 38.57 30.21
N THR A 538 -16.31 39.12 29.50
CA THR A 538 -15.05 38.43 29.19
C THR A 538 -14.00 38.94 30.17
N LYS A 539 -13.42 38.05 30.97
CA LYS A 539 -12.46 38.37 32.04
C LYS A 539 -11.12 37.70 31.78
N VAL A 540 -10.03 38.37 32.17
CA VAL A 540 -8.69 37.76 32.16
C VAL A 540 -8.68 36.56 33.09
N PHE A 541 -8.14 35.45 32.62
CA PHE A 541 -7.91 34.24 33.39
C PHE A 541 -6.40 34.02 33.51
N VAL A 542 -5.96 33.83 34.76
CA VAL A 542 -4.54 33.59 35.07
C VAL A 542 -4.46 32.18 35.66
N PRO A 543 -3.86 31.21 34.94
CA PRO A 543 -3.72 29.86 35.46
C PRO A 543 -2.77 29.83 36.67
N LYS A 544 -3.04 28.93 37.62
CA LYS A 544 -2.24 28.77 38.85
C LYS A 544 -0.84 28.22 38.56
N ASN A 545 -0.73 27.32 37.59
CA ASN A 545 0.51 26.65 37.21
C ASN A 545 1.03 27.17 35.86
N GLY A 546 2.35 27.13 35.66
CA GLY A 546 2.96 27.48 34.35
C GLY A 546 2.97 28.97 33.98
N LYS A 547 2.46 29.86 34.84
CA LYS A 547 2.35 31.32 34.59
C LYS A 547 3.64 31.96 34.06
N ALA A 548 4.77 31.75 34.73
CA ALA A 548 6.06 32.33 34.32
C ALA A 548 6.53 31.83 32.94
N ASN A 549 6.13 30.61 32.56
CA ASN A 549 6.40 30.06 31.24
C ASN A 549 5.54 30.79 30.20
N LEU A 550 4.23 30.91 30.42
CA LEU A 550 3.25 31.40 29.42
C LEU A 550 3.20 32.93 29.23
N GLU A 551 3.55 33.72 30.24
CA GLU A 551 3.44 35.19 30.20
C GLU A 551 4.56 35.89 29.40
N ASN A 552 5.65 35.18 29.12
CA ASN A 552 6.78 35.72 28.38
C ASN A 552 6.88 35.08 27.00
N GLU A 553 7.33 35.87 26.03
CA GLU A 553 7.76 35.39 24.72
C GLU A 553 9.07 34.60 24.89
N GLN A 554 9.17 33.44 24.24
CA GLN A 554 10.34 32.56 24.27
C GLN A 554 11.07 32.60 22.94
N THR A 555 12.39 32.52 22.98
CA THR A 555 13.20 32.38 21.77
C THR A 555 13.19 30.92 21.29
N PRO A 556 13.04 30.68 19.98
CA PRO A 556 13.16 29.33 19.44
C PRO A 556 14.54 28.73 19.75
N PRO A 557 14.63 27.48 20.22
CA PRO A 557 15.92 26.82 20.43
C PRO A 557 16.69 26.71 19.10
N SER A 558 18.00 26.95 19.13
CA SER A 558 18.86 26.86 17.95
C SER A 558 18.88 25.42 17.40
N GLY A 559 18.21 25.18 16.28
CA GLY A 559 18.24 23.89 15.58
C GLY A 559 17.38 22.78 16.18
N GLY A 560 16.49 23.09 17.14
CA GLY A 560 15.59 22.11 17.77
C GLY A 560 14.39 21.76 16.89
N ARG A 561 14.02 20.47 16.83
CA ARG A 561 12.74 20.03 16.26
C ARG A 561 11.60 20.42 17.22
N LEU A 562 10.46 20.83 16.66
CA LEU A 562 9.29 21.18 17.46
C LEU A 562 8.33 20.01 17.55
N ASP A 563 8.37 19.30 18.67
CA ASP A 563 7.38 18.29 19.01
C ASP A 563 6.36 18.89 20.00
N SER A 564 5.23 19.35 19.45
CA SER A 564 4.18 19.99 20.24
C SER A 564 3.55 19.05 21.27
N PHE A 565 3.52 17.75 21.00
CA PHE A 565 2.83 16.79 21.85
C PHE A 565 3.58 16.55 23.17
N THR A 566 4.91 16.61 23.15
CA THR A 566 5.76 16.37 24.34
C THR A 566 6.28 17.67 24.96
N SER A 567 5.79 18.83 24.53
CA SER A 567 6.27 20.13 25.01
C SER A 567 5.70 20.48 26.37
N ASP A 568 6.59 20.81 27.32
CA ASP A 568 6.21 21.29 28.66
C ASP A 568 5.35 22.57 28.59
N ARG A 569 5.63 23.45 27.63
CA ARG A 569 4.84 24.66 27.43
C ARG A 569 3.42 24.33 26.97
N VAL A 570 3.28 23.39 26.04
CA VAL A 570 1.96 22.91 25.58
C VAL A 570 1.21 22.22 26.71
N LYS A 571 1.91 21.46 27.55
CA LYS A 571 1.32 20.90 28.78
C LYS A 571 0.77 21.98 29.71
N HIS A 572 1.48 23.10 29.91
CA HIS A 572 0.95 24.21 30.70
C HIS A 572 -0.29 24.89 30.09
N ILE A 573 -0.39 24.93 28.76
CA ILE A 573 -1.61 25.40 28.06
C ILE A 573 -2.76 24.43 28.32
N ALA A 574 -2.50 23.12 28.25
CA ALA A 574 -3.47 22.09 28.56
C ALA A 574 -3.93 22.16 30.04
N ASP A 575 -3.00 22.33 30.98
CA ASP A 575 -3.29 22.52 32.41
C ASP A 575 -4.17 23.76 32.64
N ALA A 576 -3.91 24.86 31.93
CA ALA A 576 -4.74 26.07 32.00
C ALA A 576 -6.16 25.81 31.50
N PHE A 577 -6.33 24.96 30.48
CA PHE A 577 -7.65 24.55 30.00
C PHE A 577 -8.36 23.64 31.01
N VAL A 578 -7.66 22.66 31.60
CA VAL A 578 -8.22 21.80 32.67
C VAL A 578 -8.68 22.64 33.87
N GLU A 579 -7.89 23.64 34.28
CA GLU A 579 -8.28 24.58 35.33
C GLU A 579 -9.48 25.44 34.92
N HIS A 580 -9.59 25.84 33.64
CA HIS A 580 -10.73 26.57 33.13
C HIS A 580 -12.04 25.78 33.23
N VAL A 581 -12.02 24.50 32.85
CA VAL A 581 -13.18 23.59 32.95
C VAL A 581 -13.61 23.40 34.40
N ASN A 582 -12.66 23.43 35.34
CA ASN A 582 -12.90 23.39 36.79
C ASN A 582 -13.73 22.17 37.25
N LEU A 583 -13.31 20.96 36.86
CA LEU A 583 -13.93 19.70 37.31
C LEU A 583 -13.88 19.47 38.84
N ASP A 584 -13.13 20.29 39.58
CA ASP A 584 -13.09 20.30 41.05
C ASP A 584 -14.24 21.08 41.69
N ASP A 585 -15.17 21.64 40.90
CA ASP A 585 -16.29 22.40 41.42
C ASP A 585 -17.09 21.58 42.45
N PRO A 586 -17.20 22.04 43.72
CA PRO A 586 -17.99 21.36 44.74
C PRO A 586 -19.44 21.10 44.30
N ALA A 587 -19.99 21.92 43.40
CA ALA A 587 -21.31 21.76 42.83
C ALA A 587 -21.45 20.48 41.98
N LEU A 588 -20.42 20.13 41.19
CA LEU A 588 -20.38 18.88 40.41
C LEU A 588 -20.43 17.66 41.32
N LYS A 589 -19.63 17.69 42.40
CA LYS A 589 -19.61 16.63 43.41
C LYS A 589 -20.95 16.52 44.15
N GLN A 590 -21.58 17.65 44.45
CA GLN A 590 -22.89 17.67 45.11
C GLN A 590 -24.00 17.09 44.21
N GLN A 591 -23.94 17.32 42.89
CA GLN A 591 -24.86 16.69 41.94
C GLN A 591 -24.66 15.17 41.88
N ALA A 592 -23.42 14.70 41.75
CA ALA A 592 -23.09 13.26 41.72
C ALA A 592 -23.47 12.54 43.03
N ARG A 593 -23.47 13.26 44.16
CA ARG A 593 -23.98 12.78 45.45
C ARG A 593 -25.50 12.57 45.45
N GLY A 594 -26.27 13.33 44.66
CA GLY A 594 -27.73 13.33 44.72
C GLY A 594 -28.29 13.87 46.04
N LEU A 595 -29.54 14.35 46.02
CA LEU A 595 -30.18 14.98 47.17
C LEU A 595 -30.89 13.96 48.07
N THR A 596 -30.48 13.89 49.35
CA THR A 596 -31.22 13.16 50.38
C THR A 596 -32.22 14.05 51.11
N THR A 597 -33.13 13.46 51.89
CA THR A 597 -34.04 14.21 52.78
C THR A 597 -33.26 15.06 53.80
N ALA A 598 -32.14 14.58 54.35
CA ALA A 598 -31.27 15.37 55.24
C ALA A 598 -30.58 16.54 54.51
N ASP A 599 -30.15 16.35 53.26
CA ASP A 599 -29.54 17.43 52.45
C ASP A 599 -30.53 18.58 52.20
N LYS A 600 -31.82 18.25 51.97
CA LYS A 600 -32.90 19.24 51.82
C LYS A 600 -33.16 20.02 53.12
N ASN A 601 -33.10 19.36 54.27
CA ASN A 601 -33.29 20.00 55.57
C ASN A 601 -32.12 20.94 55.95
N HIS A 602 -30.91 20.64 55.48
CA HIS A 602 -29.72 21.48 55.70
C HIS A 602 -29.51 22.56 54.63
N GLY A 603 -30.50 22.80 53.76
CA GLY A 603 -30.45 23.85 52.74
C GLY A 603 -29.43 23.62 51.63
N ARG A 604 -28.99 22.38 51.37
CA ARG A 604 -27.97 22.02 50.36
C ARG A 604 -28.55 21.75 48.97
N ALA A 605 -29.60 22.48 48.60
CA ALA A 605 -30.30 22.31 47.33
C ALA A 605 -29.91 23.42 46.35
N ASP A 606 -28.70 23.33 45.78
CA ASP A 606 -28.32 24.19 44.66
C ASP A 606 -28.56 23.47 43.32
N VAL A 607 -29.14 24.20 42.38
CA VAL A 607 -29.35 23.77 40.99
C VAL A 607 -28.04 23.93 40.24
N VAL A 608 -27.54 22.82 39.69
CA VAL A 608 -26.43 22.84 38.73
C VAL A 608 -27.00 22.62 37.32
N SER A 609 -26.45 23.38 36.37
CA SER A 609 -26.97 23.61 35.02
C SER A 609 -26.29 22.73 33.95
N ASP A 610 -26.83 22.78 32.74
CA ASP A 610 -26.51 22.03 31.50
C ASP A 610 -25.01 21.91 31.13
N PHE A 611 -24.13 22.74 31.70
CA PHE A 611 -22.68 22.73 31.47
C PHE A 611 -22.00 21.35 31.65
N ILE A 612 -22.44 20.54 32.62
CA ILE A 612 -21.86 19.22 32.87
C ILE A 612 -22.34 18.20 31.82
N LEU A 613 -23.55 18.39 31.28
CA LEU A 613 -24.08 17.58 30.18
C LEU A 613 -23.41 17.91 28.84
N ASP A 614 -22.88 19.13 28.71
CA ASP A 614 -22.16 19.60 27.53
C ASP A 614 -20.66 19.22 27.55
N LEU A 615 -20.14 18.60 28.61
CA LEU A 615 -18.75 18.14 28.70
C LEU A 615 -18.54 16.67 28.28
N ILE A 616 -19.54 16.07 27.63
CA ILE A 616 -19.51 14.68 27.14
C ILE A 616 -19.06 14.69 25.68
N PRO A 617 -17.80 14.32 25.36
CA PRO A 617 -17.39 14.15 23.97
C PRO A 617 -18.25 13.08 23.29
N PHE A 618 -18.43 13.20 21.97
CA PHE A 618 -19.26 12.31 21.13
C PHE A 618 -20.77 12.35 21.39
N ARG A 619 -21.28 13.35 22.13
CA ARG A 619 -22.74 13.51 22.31
C ARG A 619 -23.49 13.54 20.97
N SER A 620 -22.90 14.10 19.91
CA SER A 620 -23.48 14.07 18.55
C SER A 620 -23.52 12.66 17.96
N ALA A 621 -22.39 11.95 17.91
CA ALA A 621 -22.29 10.59 17.41
C ALA A 621 -23.23 9.62 18.16
N ILE A 622 -23.24 9.68 19.49
CA ILE A 622 -24.12 8.89 20.36
C ILE A 622 -25.59 9.21 20.07
N ASN A 623 -25.96 10.49 19.96
CA ASN A 623 -27.33 10.89 19.63
C ASN A 623 -27.75 10.42 18.23
N ASN A 624 -26.84 10.43 17.25
CA ASN A 624 -27.13 9.92 15.91
C ASN A 624 -27.28 8.39 15.88
N PHE A 625 -26.47 7.65 16.63
CA PHE A 625 -26.68 6.21 16.82
C PHE A 625 -27.99 5.88 17.56
N ILE A 626 -28.33 6.62 18.62
CA ILE A 626 -29.59 6.47 19.36
C ILE A 626 -30.81 6.76 18.47
N LYS A 627 -30.72 7.75 17.58
CA LYS A 627 -31.77 8.11 16.63
C LYS A 627 -31.87 7.15 15.42
N GLY A 628 -31.00 6.14 15.33
CA GLY A 628 -30.97 5.20 14.20
C GLY A 628 -30.33 5.75 12.92
N ASN A 629 -29.72 6.94 12.97
CA ASN A 629 -28.98 7.54 11.88
C ASN A 629 -27.56 6.96 11.84
N VAL A 630 -27.44 5.69 11.45
CA VAL A 630 -26.17 4.96 11.46
C VAL A 630 -25.12 5.60 10.55
N GLY A 631 -25.53 6.19 9.42
CA GLY A 631 -24.62 6.90 8.49
C GLY A 631 -24.00 8.14 9.13
N ASP A 632 -24.83 8.98 9.76
CA ASP A 632 -24.36 10.20 10.44
C ASP A 632 -23.62 9.87 11.74
N GLY A 633 -23.99 8.80 12.46
CA GLY A 633 -23.29 8.35 13.67
C GLY A 633 -21.90 7.80 13.39
N LEU A 634 -21.71 7.08 12.27
CA LEU A 634 -20.41 6.56 11.84
C LEU A 634 -19.51 7.66 11.28
N LEU A 635 -20.11 8.63 10.56
CA LEU A 635 -19.43 9.84 10.14
C LEU A 635 -19.02 10.67 11.35
N ASP A 636 -19.93 11.03 12.28
CA ASP A 636 -19.61 11.81 13.48
C ASP A 636 -18.55 11.12 14.37
N LEU A 637 -18.60 9.79 14.52
CA LEU A 637 -17.56 9.04 15.21
C LEU A 637 -16.22 9.13 14.46
N GLY A 638 -16.23 9.06 13.13
CA GLY A 638 -15.03 9.33 12.32
C GLY A 638 -14.60 10.80 12.34
N LEU A 639 -15.49 11.75 12.57
CA LEU A 639 -15.18 13.18 12.47
C LEU A 639 -14.54 13.74 13.72
N ASP A 640 -14.91 13.20 14.88
CA ASP A 640 -14.36 13.57 16.18
C ASP A 640 -12.98 12.91 16.37
N ILE A 641 -11.98 13.72 16.74
CA ILE A 641 -10.55 13.37 16.86
C ILE A 641 -10.26 12.01 17.53
N PHE A 642 -11.10 11.60 18.47
CA PHE A 642 -10.96 10.35 19.19
C PHE A 642 -11.51 9.13 18.44
N GLY A 643 -12.56 9.25 17.63
CA GLY A 643 -13.20 8.07 17.05
C GLY A 643 -12.41 7.46 15.87
N PHE A 644 -11.53 8.22 15.22
CA PHE A 644 -10.48 7.64 14.34
C PHE A 644 -9.46 6.77 15.09
N LEU A 645 -9.25 7.05 16.38
CA LEU A 645 -8.24 6.39 17.22
C LEU A 645 -8.84 5.22 18.03
N THR A 646 -10.16 5.21 18.28
CA THR A 646 -10.81 4.22 19.15
C THR A 646 -11.72 3.22 18.44
N ALA A 647 -12.03 3.40 17.15
CA ALA A 647 -12.89 2.48 16.39
C ALA A 647 -12.39 1.02 16.35
N GLY A 648 -11.11 0.75 16.65
CA GLY A 648 -10.56 -0.62 16.77
C GLY A 648 -10.60 -1.24 18.17
N ALA A 649 -10.89 -0.48 19.23
CA ALA A 649 -10.82 -0.95 20.62
C ALA A 649 -12.20 -1.13 21.29
N ALA A 650 -13.26 -0.55 20.72
CA ALA A 650 -14.60 -0.54 21.32
C ALA A 650 -15.50 -1.67 20.77
N THR A 651 -15.15 -2.93 21.06
CA THR A 651 -16.10 -4.05 20.97
C THR A 651 -16.18 -4.75 22.32
N ALA A 652 -17.17 -4.38 23.15
CA ALA A 652 -17.89 -5.30 24.08
C ALA A 652 -18.82 -4.60 25.11
N GLY A 653 -18.65 -3.31 25.44
CA GLY A 653 -19.19 -2.79 26.71
C GLY A 653 -20.62 -2.21 26.75
N LYS A 654 -21.05 -1.39 25.76
CA LYS A 654 -22.24 -0.52 25.91
C LYS A 654 -23.40 -0.76 24.92
N VAL A 655 -23.29 -1.70 23.97
CA VAL A 655 -24.40 -2.02 23.03
C VAL A 655 -25.50 -2.90 23.68
N VAL A 656 -25.24 -3.48 24.86
CA VAL A 656 -26.17 -4.43 25.52
C VAL A 656 -27.27 -3.73 26.36
N LYS A 657 -27.20 -2.43 26.62
CA LYS A 657 -28.17 -1.73 27.50
C LYS A 657 -29.47 -1.23 26.83
N ILE A 658 -29.81 -1.74 25.63
CA ILE A 658 -31.13 -1.55 25.01
C ILE A 658 -31.76 -2.92 24.74
N ALA A 659 -31.92 -3.73 25.79
CA ALA A 659 -32.79 -4.89 25.76
C ALA A 659 -34.11 -4.50 26.44
N GLY A 660 -35.00 -3.87 25.66
CA GLY A 660 -36.25 -3.36 26.22
C GLY A 660 -37.34 -2.93 25.24
N THR A 661 -37.27 -3.21 23.93
CA THR A 661 -38.45 -3.14 23.04
C THR A 661 -38.20 -3.81 21.68
N ALA A 662 -38.97 -4.88 21.42
CA ALA A 662 -39.39 -5.51 20.17
C ALA A 662 -38.49 -5.47 18.90
N VAL A 663 -38.05 -6.67 18.49
CA VAL A 663 -37.31 -7.00 17.27
C VAL A 663 -38.27 -7.36 16.12
N SER A 664 -38.12 -6.71 14.95
CA SER A 664 -38.39 -7.33 13.64
C SER A 664 -37.77 -6.54 12.46
N ALA A 665 -36.54 -6.89 12.03
CA ALA A 665 -36.01 -6.74 10.66
C ALA A 665 -34.56 -7.27 10.57
N ALA A 666 -34.41 -8.58 10.44
CA ALA A 666 -33.14 -9.30 10.55
C ALA A 666 -32.28 -9.39 9.26
N SER A 667 -32.17 -8.33 8.43
CA SER A 667 -31.23 -8.36 7.29
C SER A 667 -30.50 -7.06 6.95
N LYS A 668 -30.73 -5.96 7.67
CA LYS A 668 -29.99 -4.68 7.48
C LYS A 668 -29.01 -4.32 8.60
N VAL A 669 -29.08 -4.99 9.76
CA VAL A 669 -28.24 -4.67 10.92
C VAL A 669 -26.84 -5.31 10.84
N ALA A 670 -26.66 -6.41 10.11
CA ALA A 670 -25.38 -7.13 10.05
C ALA A 670 -24.26 -6.38 9.31
N ARG A 671 -24.57 -5.38 8.47
CA ARG A 671 -23.55 -4.55 7.77
C ARG A 671 -23.06 -3.37 8.60
N ALA A 672 -23.75 -3.01 9.69
CA ALA A 672 -23.41 -1.88 10.54
C ALA A 672 -22.28 -2.18 11.56
N ALA A 673 -21.79 -3.42 11.61
CA ALA A 673 -20.80 -3.88 12.58
C ALA A 673 -19.36 -4.03 12.03
N LYS A 674 -19.09 -3.63 10.77
CA LYS A 674 -17.69 -3.45 10.33
C LYS A 674 -17.20 -2.12 10.89
N ALA A 675 -16.62 -2.19 12.10
CA ALA A 675 -15.82 -1.10 12.62
C ALA A 675 -14.72 -0.80 11.61
N ILE A 676 -14.57 0.47 11.24
CA ILE A 676 -13.47 0.96 10.40
C ILE A 676 -12.17 0.65 11.16
N GLY A 677 -11.54 -0.46 10.80
CA GLY A 677 -10.34 -0.95 11.48
C GLY A 677 -9.15 -0.04 11.21
N MET A 678 -8.46 0.37 12.27
CA MET A 678 -7.15 1.00 12.12
C MET A 678 -6.14 -0.01 11.60
N ALA A 679 -5.19 0.46 10.76
CA ALA A 679 -3.96 -0.28 10.53
C ALA A 679 -3.27 -0.57 11.87
N THR A 680 -2.93 -1.85 12.10
CA THR A 680 -2.04 -2.25 13.20
C THR A 680 -0.60 -2.16 12.71
N PHE A 681 0.23 -1.42 13.46
CA PHE A 681 1.63 -1.16 13.11
C PHE A 681 2.52 -1.98 14.05
N SER A 682 2.87 -3.21 13.66
CA SER A 682 3.56 -4.14 14.55
C SER A 682 5.08 -4.13 14.41
N THR A 683 5.64 -3.85 13.22
CA THR A 683 7.08 -3.68 12.98
C THR A 683 7.33 -3.06 11.60
N LEU A 684 8.18 -2.03 11.48
CA LEU A 684 8.74 -1.64 10.18
C LEU A 684 10.01 -2.44 9.96
N ASN A 685 10.13 -3.18 8.84
CA ASN A 685 11.38 -3.86 8.49
C ASN A 685 12.36 -2.82 7.91
N PRO A 686 13.45 -2.46 8.61
CA PRO A 686 14.35 -1.41 8.18
C PRO A 686 15.27 -1.82 7.00
N LEU A 687 15.34 -3.11 6.68
CA LEU A 687 16.14 -3.67 5.58
C LEU A 687 15.28 -4.11 4.38
N GLY A 688 13.96 -4.24 4.58
CA GLY A 688 13.01 -4.65 3.55
C GLY A 688 12.54 -3.47 2.72
N GLY A 689 13.27 -3.14 1.63
CA GLY A 689 12.76 -2.27 0.57
C GLY A 689 13.55 -1.00 0.25
N LEU A 690 14.81 -0.87 0.71
CA LEU A 690 15.63 0.33 0.49
C LEU A 690 16.18 0.52 -0.96
N GLY A 691 15.73 -0.24 -1.95
CA GLY A 691 16.29 -0.20 -3.31
C GLY A 691 15.33 0.38 -4.37
N ASP A 692 15.48 1.67 -4.69
CA ASP A 692 15.07 2.31 -5.95
C ASP A 692 13.59 2.58 -6.29
N LEU A 693 12.67 2.35 -5.35
CA LEU A 693 11.25 2.24 -5.71
C LEU A 693 10.32 3.41 -5.36
N ALA A 694 10.75 4.37 -4.55
CA ALA A 694 9.89 5.48 -4.10
C ALA A 694 10.07 6.79 -4.91
N VAL A 695 11.09 6.88 -5.76
CA VAL A 695 11.56 8.16 -6.32
C VAL A 695 11.36 8.14 -7.82
N GLY A 696 10.10 8.28 -8.26
CA GLY A 696 9.77 8.62 -9.65
C GLY A 696 9.37 7.49 -10.55
N GLY A 697 8.07 7.29 -10.71
CA GLY A 697 7.49 6.55 -11.83
C GLY A 697 7.71 5.03 -11.81
N ALA A 698 8.80 4.52 -11.24
CA ALA A 698 9.09 3.10 -11.10
C ALA A 698 8.19 2.46 -10.03
N LYS A 699 6.91 2.25 -10.35
CA LYS A 699 5.90 1.53 -9.56
C LYS A 699 6.16 0.01 -9.49
N PHE A 700 7.40 -0.45 -9.28
CA PHE A 700 7.70 -1.90 -9.20
C PHE A 700 7.25 -2.55 -7.86
N VAL A 701 6.52 -1.86 -6.98
CA VAL A 701 5.92 -2.45 -5.76
C VAL A 701 4.38 -2.57 -5.88
N GLY A 702 3.76 -2.03 -6.93
CA GLY A 702 2.30 -2.16 -7.09
C GLY A 702 1.85 -3.61 -7.35
N LYS A 703 0.60 -3.94 -7.01
CA LYS A 703 -0.02 -5.26 -7.27
C LYS A 703 0.14 -5.69 -8.73
N GLY A 704 0.16 -4.75 -9.70
CA GLY A 704 0.43 -5.06 -11.11
C GLY A 704 1.80 -5.69 -11.36
N PHE A 705 2.83 -5.23 -10.66
CA PHE A 705 4.19 -5.78 -10.75
C PHE A 705 4.39 -7.04 -9.90
N ASN A 706 3.86 -7.06 -8.66
CA ASN A 706 3.92 -8.25 -7.80
C ASN A 706 3.10 -9.40 -8.40
N LYS A 707 1.88 -9.14 -8.90
CA LYS A 707 1.11 -10.11 -9.69
C LYS A 707 1.80 -10.49 -10.97
N ALA A 708 2.46 -9.55 -11.67
CA ALA A 708 3.23 -9.92 -12.85
C ALA A 708 4.35 -10.90 -12.47
N THR A 709 5.04 -10.70 -11.35
CA THR A 709 6.10 -11.59 -10.86
C THR A 709 5.55 -12.96 -10.44
N GLU A 710 4.48 -13.00 -9.64
CA GLU A 710 3.79 -14.25 -9.29
C GLU A 710 3.29 -14.98 -10.54
N TRP A 711 2.69 -14.24 -11.47
CA TRP A 711 2.21 -14.77 -12.75
C TRP A 711 3.36 -15.31 -13.60
N ILE A 712 4.49 -14.61 -13.71
CA ILE A 712 5.70 -15.10 -14.39
C ILE A 712 6.21 -16.37 -13.73
N ASN A 713 6.28 -16.43 -12.40
CA ASN A 713 6.69 -17.63 -11.67
C ASN A 713 5.73 -18.80 -11.94
N THR A 714 4.41 -18.54 -12.01
CA THR A 714 3.45 -19.57 -12.43
C THR A 714 3.61 -19.99 -13.88
N LEU A 715 3.97 -19.09 -14.81
CA LEU A 715 4.25 -19.44 -16.20
C LEU A 715 5.56 -20.22 -16.37
N ARG A 716 6.54 -19.98 -15.50
CA ARG A 716 7.85 -20.64 -15.50
C ARG A 716 7.79 -22.04 -14.88
N ALA A 717 6.94 -22.25 -13.88
CA ALA A 717 6.83 -23.52 -13.16
C ALA A 717 6.41 -24.68 -14.09
N ALA A 718 7.03 -25.86 -13.91
CA ALA A 718 6.77 -27.04 -14.73
C ALA A 718 5.31 -27.56 -14.72
N SER A 719 4.53 -27.21 -13.68
CA SER A 719 3.09 -27.48 -13.54
C SER A 719 2.18 -26.35 -14.08
N GLY A 720 2.76 -25.25 -14.56
CA GLY A 720 2.06 -24.02 -14.94
C GLY A 720 1.48 -24.02 -16.35
N ASN A 721 0.24 -23.55 -16.47
CA ASN A 721 -0.59 -23.44 -17.69
C ASN A 721 0.17 -23.04 -18.97
N SER A 722 0.72 -24.02 -19.70
CA SER A 722 1.21 -23.86 -21.08
C SER A 722 0.18 -23.21 -22.00
N ASP A 723 -1.10 -23.36 -21.65
CA ASP A 723 -2.24 -22.79 -22.36
C ASP A 723 -2.26 -21.26 -22.32
N LEU A 724 -1.75 -20.61 -21.27
CA LEU A 724 -1.75 -19.15 -21.16
C LEU A 724 -0.75 -18.50 -22.12
N LEU A 725 0.54 -18.88 -22.08
CA LEU A 725 1.53 -18.36 -23.03
C LEU A 725 1.21 -18.74 -24.47
N LYS A 726 0.64 -19.94 -24.68
CA LYS A 726 0.16 -20.37 -25.99
C LYS A 726 -1.01 -19.51 -26.47
N ALA A 727 -1.98 -19.20 -25.63
CA ALA A 727 -3.09 -18.30 -25.96
C ALA A 727 -2.60 -16.90 -26.31
N ILE A 728 -1.66 -16.35 -25.53
CA ILE A 728 -1.03 -15.05 -25.83
C ILE A 728 -0.31 -15.12 -27.18
N SER A 729 0.45 -16.19 -27.43
CA SER A 729 1.19 -16.36 -28.68
C SER A 729 0.26 -16.47 -29.90
N GLN A 730 -0.89 -17.12 -29.73
CA GLN A 730 -1.91 -17.24 -30.76
C GLN A 730 -2.60 -15.91 -31.06
N GLU A 731 -2.83 -15.09 -30.04
CA GLU A 731 -3.55 -13.82 -30.18
C GLU A 731 -2.63 -12.68 -30.68
N HIS A 732 -1.39 -12.61 -30.15
CA HIS A 732 -0.53 -11.43 -30.32
C HIS A 732 0.78 -11.70 -31.08
N GLY A 733 1.08 -12.95 -31.43
CA GLY A 733 2.39 -13.37 -31.97
C GLY A 733 3.32 -13.93 -30.89
N THR A 734 4.45 -14.54 -31.28
CA THR A 734 5.33 -15.31 -30.38
C THR A 734 5.61 -14.57 -29.06
N ALA A 735 5.15 -15.16 -27.95
CA ALA A 735 5.28 -14.58 -26.62
C ALA A 735 6.22 -15.43 -25.76
N LEU A 736 7.22 -14.80 -25.14
CA LEU A 736 8.23 -15.47 -24.33
C LEU A 736 8.47 -14.73 -23.02
N ILE A 737 8.94 -15.48 -22.03
CA ILE A 737 9.50 -14.92 -20.78
C ILE A 737 10.96 -14.59 -21.04
N GLY A 738 11.40 -13.40 -20.64
CA GLY A 738 12.78 -12.96 -20.77
C GLY A 738 13.10 -11.82 -19.82
N SER A 739 14.38 -11.50 -19.72
CA SER A 739 14.87 -10.39 -18.93
C SER A 739 15.04 -9.13 -19.79
N PHE A 740 14.77 -7.96 -19.22
CA PHE A 740 15.08 -6.66 -19.84
C PHE A 740 15.47 -5.65 -18.76
N LYS A 741 16.08 -4.54 -19.18
CA LYS A 741 16.48 -3.48 -18.26
C LYS A 741 15.31 -2.55 -17.95
N ALA A 742 15.03 -2.38 -16.67
CA ALA A 742 14.04 -1.45 -16.15
C ALA A 742 14.70 -0.54 -15.11
N GLY A 743 14.98 0.71 -15.50
CA GLY A 743 15.84 1.60 -14.71
C GLY A 743 17.28 1.07 -14.64
N GLU A 744 17.82 0.90 -13.44
CA GLU A 744 19.15 0.32 -13.22
C GLU A 744 19.14 -1.21 -13.02
N ARG A 745 17.96 -1.83 -13.01
CA ARG A 745 17.74 -3.23 -12.67
C ARG A 745 17.42 -4.09 -13.90
N ASN A 746 17.74 -5.38 -13.83
CA ASN A 746 17.34 -6.37 -14.84
C ASN A 746 16.24 -7.25 -14.27
N ILE A 747 15.03 -7.10 -14.78
CA ILE A 747 13.84 -7.82 -14.33
C ILE A 747 13.35 -8.79 -15.39
N ASP A 748 12.66 -9.84 -14.96
CA ASP A 748 11.99 -10.77 -15.87
C ASP A 748 10.58 -10.26 -16.21
N GLY A 749 10.13 -10.52 -17.43
CA GLY A 749 8.76 -10.26 -17.87
C GLY A 749 8.39 -11.02 -19.14
N VAL A 750 7.11 -10.95 -19.50
CA VAL A 750 6.63 -11.49 -20.77
C VAL A 750 6.71 -10.40 -21.84
N ALA A 751 7.27 -10.77 -22.98
CA ALA A 751 7.27 -9.93 -24.16
C ALA A 751 6.69 -10.67 -25.36
N VAL A 752 6.11 -9.90 -26.28
CA VAL A 752 5.53 -10.38 -27.53
C VAL A 752 6.37 -9.88 -28.69
N LEU A 753 6.71 -10.77 -29.62
CA LEU A 753 7.42 -10.44 -30.84
C LEU A 753 6.43 -9.99 -31.92
N LYS A 754 6.52 -8.72 -32.33
CA LYS A 754 5.79 -8.16 -33.49
C LYS A 754 6.78 -7.41 -34.38
N ASN A 755 6.76 -7.66 -35.69
CA ASN A 755 7.63 -6.99 -36.67
C ASN A 755 9.13 -7.01 -36.28
N ASP A 756 9.65 -8.18 -35.85
CA ASP A 756 11.02 -8.37 -35.36
C ASP A 756 11.42 -7.51 -34.15
N GLN A 757 10.43 -6.97 -33.43
CA GLN A 757 10.61 -6.16 -32.23
C GLN A 757 9.83 -6.76 -31.04
N TRP A 758 10.48 -6.77 -29.88
CA TRP A 758 9.85 -7.23 -28.64
C TRP A 758 9.09 -6.09 -27.98
N TYR A 759 7.87 -6.35 -27.52
CA TYR A 759 7.03 -5.41 -26.80
C TYR A 759 6.62 -6.01 -25.47
N HIS A 760 6.47 -5.18 -24.43
CA HIS A 760 6.00 -5.65 -23.13
C HIS A 760 4.58 -6.21 -23.24
N TYR A 761 4.22 -7.16 -22.37
CA TYR A 761 2.85 -7.67 -22.25
C TYR A 761 2.27 -7.34 -20.88
N ASP A 762 1.08 -6.74 -20.85
CA ASP A 762 0.35 -6.47 -19.61
C ASP A 762 -0.58 -7.67 -19.29
N PRO A 763 -0.31 -8.45 -18.23
CA PRO A 763 -1.14 -9.61 -17.89
C PRO A 763 -2.52 -9.24 -17.32
N VAL A 764 -2.72 -8.00 -16.89
CA VAL A 764 -4.00 -7.50 -16.36
C VAL A 764 -4.89 -7.05 -17.52
N LEU A 765 -4.35 -6.22 -18.43
CA LEU A 765 -5.07 -5.76 -19.62
C LEU A 765 -5.07 -6.77 -20.77
N LYS A 766 -4.26 -7.84 -20.67
CA LYS A 766 -4.09 -8.93 -21.63
C LYS A 766 -3.65 -8.49 -23.03
N GLN A 767 -2.85 -7.43 -23.11
CA GLN A 767 -2.42 -6.85 -24.38
C GLN A 767 -0.95 -6.41 -24.34
N PRO A 768 -0.26 -6.38 -25.48
CA PRO A 768 1.07 -5.79 -25.55
C PRO A 768 1.03 -4.27 -25.39
N TYR A 769 2.08 -3.65 -24.86
CA TYR A 769 2.16 -2.20 -24.67
C TYR A 769 3.59 -1.67 -24.87
N GLY A 770 3.69 -0.35 -24.99
CA GLY A 770 4.95 0.38 -25.00
C GLY A 770 5.71 0.36 -26.32
N SER A 771 6.87 1.02 -26.30
CA SER A 771 7.85 1.03 -27.39
C SER A 771 8.60 -0.32 -27.44
N PRO A 772 9.35 -0.59 -28.52
CA PRO A 772 10.20 -1.78 -28.60
C PRO A 772 11.20 -1.86 -27.45
N ILE A 773 11.25 -3.01 -26.78
CA ILE A 773 12.24 -3.32 -25.75
C ILE A 773 13.59 -3.50 -26.43
N ARG A 774 14.56 -2.62 -26.11
CA ARG A 774 15.85 -2.59 -26.80
C ARG A 774 16.77 -3.76 -26.46
N ASP A 775 16.65 -4.32 -25.26
CA ASP A 775 17.57 -5.30 -24.69
C ASP A 775 16.86 -6.50 -24.07
N PHE A 776 15.68 -6.86 -24.58
CA PHE A 776 14.98 -8.08 -24.18
C PHE A 776 15.81 -9.32 -24.51
N LYS A 777 16.02 -10.17 -23.51
CA LYS A 777 16.72 -11.45 -23.63
C LYS A 777 15.79 -12.56 -23.16
N PRO A 778 15.21 -13.35 -24.06
CA PRO A 778 14.40 -14.50 -23.68
C PRO A 778 15.15 -15.47 -22.76
N ILE A 779 14.44 -16.11 -21.83
CA ILE A 779 14.99 -17.23 -21.07
C ILE A 779 15.27 -18.38 -22.03
N GLY A 780 16.44 -19.01 -21.90
CA GLY A 780 16.91 -20.02 -22.85
C GLY A 780 17.65 -19.43 -24.06
N ALA A 781 17.75 -18.09 -24.18
CA ALA A 781 18.59 -17.49 -25.21
C ALA A 781 20.07 -17.84 -24.99
N PRO A 782 20.82 -18.15 -26.07
CA PRO A 782 22.25 -18.43 -26.00
C PRO A 782 23.05 -17.25 -25.43
N ARG A 783 24.13 -17.57 -24.72
CA ARG A 783 25.12 -16.58 -24.25
C ARG A 783 26.27 -16.49 -25.27
N PRO A 784 26.87 -15.31 -25.51
CA PRO A 784 27.92 -15.12 -26.51
C PRO A 784 29.05 -16.16 -26.45
N LEU A 785 29.32 -16.83 -27.57
CA LEU A 785 30.60 -17.49 -27.85
C LEU A 785 31.69 -16.41 -27.80
N VAL A 786 32.70 -16.60 -26.95
CA VAL A 786 33.62 -15.55 -26.50
C VAL A 786 34.24 -14.78 -27.68
N ASN A 787 34.27 -13.45 -27.59
CA ASN A 787 35.31 -12.63 -28.21
C ASN A 787 35.99 -11.85 -27.07
N GLY A 788 37.31 -11.81 -27.07
CA GLY A 788 38.15 -11.34 -25.96
C GLY A 788 37.74 -9.99 -25.38
N GLY A 789 37.73 -9.92 -24.04
CA GLY A 789 37.42 -8.71 -23.27
C GLY A 789 36.66 -9.07 -21.99
N THR A 790 37.37 -9.02 -20.86
CA THR A 790 36.93 -9.19 -19.46
C THR A 790 35.41 -9.05 -19.21
N ASN A 791 34.70 -10.17 -19.04
CA ASN A 791 33.31 -10.16 -18.55
C ASN A 791 33.30 -10.42 -17.04
N THR A 792 33.42 -9.33 -16.28
CA THR A 792 33.75 -9.30 -14.84
C THR A 792 32.72 -9.97 -13.94
N ILE A 793 31.44 -10.03 -14.31
CA ILE A 793 30.36 -10.55 -13.44
C ILE A 793 30.48 -12.06 -13.18
N TYR A 794 30.67 -12.87 -14.22
CA TYR A 794 30.81 -14.33 -14.06
C TYR A 794 32.11 -14.70 -13.35
N GLY A 795 33.20 -13.97 -13.63
CA GLY A 795 34.47 -14.14 -12.91
C GLY A 795 34.37 -13.75 -11.44
N SER A 796 33.65 -12.65 -11.13
CA SER A 796 33.39 -12.22 -9.77
C SER A 796 32.52 -13.21 -9.00
N LEU A 797 31.45 -13.73 -9.61
CA LEU A 797 30.64 -14.80 -9.00
C LEU A 797 31.49 -16.04 -8.73
N GLN A 798 32.31 -16.48 -9.70
CA GLN A 798 33.20 -17.61 -9.53
C GLN A 798 34.18 -17.40 -8.37
N MET A 799 34.77 -16.21 -8.27
CA MET A 799 35.69 -15.86 -7.18
C MET A 799 34.97 -15.81 -5.83
N GLY A 800 33.77 -15.24 -5.78
CA GLY A 800 32.94 -15.18 -4.59
C GLY A 800 32.55 -16.57 -4.07
N LEU A 801 32.11 -17.46 -4.95
CA LEU A 801 31.80 -18.86 -4.62
C LEU A 801 33.05 -19.60 -4.09
N ARG A 802 34.18 -19.50 -4.81
CA ARG A 802 35.45 -20.13 -4.38
C ARG A 802 35.90 -19.65 -3.00
N ASN A 803 35.81 -18.36 -2.72
CA ASN A 803 36.20 -17.79 -1.43
C ASN A 803 35.26 -18.26 -0.30
N ALA A 804 33.97 -18.36 -0.56
CA ALA A 804 32.98 -18.83 0.41
C ALA A 804 33.07 -20.34 0.69
N GLN A 805 33.60 -21.13 -0.25
CA GLN A 805 33.69 -22.59 -0.17
C GLN A 805 35.04 -23.12 0.35
N THR A 806 35.95 -22.25 0.83
CA THR A 806 37.20 -22.70 1.46
C THR A 806 36.93 -23.52 2.73
N PRO A 807 37.87 -24.39 3.20
CA PRO A 807 37.68 -25.19 4.41
C PRO A 807 37.32 -24.37 5.66
N LYS A 808 37.76 -23.11 5.74
CA LYS A 808 37.43 -22.18 6.83
C LYS A 808 35.97 -21.68 6.78
N ASN A 809 35.45 -21.45 5.58
CA ASN A 809 34.18 -20.75 5.35
C ASN A 809 33.01 -21.70 5.01
N ILE A 810 33.31 -22.97 4.67
CA ILE A 810 32.34 -23.93 4.13
C ILE A 810 31.13 -24.18 5.05
N ASN A 811 31.32 -24.14 6.37
CA ASN A 811 30.23 -24.33 7.32
C ASN A 811 29.22 -23.18 7.23
N ASP A 812 29.70 -21.93 7.12
CA ASP A 812 28.86 -20.74 7.01
C ASP A 812 28.13 -20.72 5.67
N PHE A 813 28.83 -21.03 4.58
CA PHE A 813 28.23 -21.21 3.25
C PHE A 813 27.11 -22.27 3.27
N ASN A 814 27.37 -23.44 3.84
CA ASN A 814 26.38 -24.53 3.93
C ASN A 814 25.18 -24.16 4.82
N ARG A 815 25.36 -23.33 5.86
CA ARG A 815 24.22 -22.77 6.61
C ARG A 815 23.37 -21.88 5.73
N GLY A 816 23.99 -20.98 4.96
CA GLY A 816 23.29 -20.14 4.00
C GLY A 816 22.46 -20.94 3.00
N VAL A 817 23.09 -21.96 2.39
CA VAL A 817 22.44 -22.85 1.42
C VAL A 817 21.26 -23.62 2.04
N SER A 818 21.37 -24.11 3.28
CA SER A 818 20.35 -24.99 3.87
C SER A 818 19.23 -24.25 4.61
N ARG A 819 19.55 -23.15 5.30
CA ARG A 819 18.65 -22.52 6.28
C ARG A 819 18.70 -20.98 6.31
N GLY A 820 19.53 -20.33 5.49
CA GLY A 820 19.63 -18.88 5.48
C GLY A 820 18.36 -18.20 4.96
N SER A 821 17.96 -17.09 5.59
CA SER A 821 16.79 -16.31 5.18
C SER A 821 17.15 -15.38 4.02
N THR A 822 16.28 -15.28 3.01
CA THR A 822 16.46 -14.32 1.91
C THR A 822 16.42 -12.87 2.39
N GLN A 823 15.86 -12.60 3.57
CA GLN A 823 15.86 -11.29 4.21
C GLN A 823 17.27 -10.86 4.68
N ASP A 824 18.17 -11.82 4.89
CA ASP A 824 19.56 -11.56 5.34
C ASP A 824 20.51 -11.28 4.16
N LEU A 825 20.03 -11.37 2.91
CA LEU A 825 20.80 -11.13 1.70
C LEU A 825 20.60 -9.66 1.22
N PRO A 826 21.59 -8.78 1.41
CA PRO A 826 21.42 -7.36 1.12
C PRO A 826 21.16 -7.11 -0.35
N GLY A 827 20.12 -6.32 -0.65
CA GLY A 827 19.73 -5.98 -2.00
C GLY A 827 18.92 -7.05 -2.73
N TYR A 828 18.71 -8.24 -2.15
CA TYR A 828 17.90 -9.30 -2.76
C TYR A 828 16.43 -8.90 -2.88
N SER A 829 15.80 -9.36 -3.95
CA SER A 829 14.35 -9.31 -4.14
C SER A 829 13.92 -10.53 -4.96
N SER A 830 12.73 -11.06 -4.68
CA SER A 830 12.19 -12.26 -5.36
C SER A 830 11.91 -12.05 -6.86
N ASN A 831 11.91 -10.79 -7.32
CA ASN A 831 11.72 -10.40 -8.71
C ASN A 831 13.02 -10.32 -9.54
N MET A 832 14.18 -10.61 -8.93
CA MET A 832 15.46 -10.51 -9.60
C MET A 832 15.61 -11.57 -10.69
N SER A 833 16.06 -11.14 -11.88
CA SER A 833 16.51 -12.07 -12.91
C SER A 833 17.80 -12.78 -12.47
N ALA A 834 18.12 -13.90 -13.13
CA ALA A 834 19.37 -14.62 -12.86
C ALA A 834 20.61 -13.74 -13.07
N ASP A 835 20.60 -12.85 -14.06
CA ASP A 835 21.68 -11.89 -14.29
C ASP A 835 21.79 -10.84 -13.17
N GLU A 836 20.67 -10.44 -12.57
CA GLU A 836 20.67 -9.52 -11.43
C GLU A 836 21.21 -10.22 -10.16
N LEU A 837 20.87 -11.49 -9.92
CA LEU A 837 21.46 -12.28 -8.82
C LEU A 837 22.98 -12.46 -9.00
N ARG A 838 23.46 -12.72 -10.23
CA ARG A 838 24.92 -12.76 -10.51
C ARG A 838 25.59 -11.42 -10.25
N THR A 839 24.92 -10.33 -10.60
CA THR A 839 25.41 -8.96 -10.38
C THR A 839 25.49 -8.67 -8.89
N LEU A 840 24.54 -9.15 -8.09
CA LEU A 840 24.53 -9.00 -6.63
C LEU A 840 25.77 -9.64 -5.98
N ALA A 841 26.17 -10.82 -6.47
CA ALA A 841 27.40 -11.48 -6.04
C ALA A 841 28.68 -10.69 -6.38
N SER A 842 28.61 -9.79 -7.36
CA SER A 842 29.76 -9.04 -7.88
C SER A 842 29.91 -7.64 -7.27
N LYS A 843 28.81 -7.02 -6.82
CA LYS A 843 28.79 -5.64 -6.31
C LYS A 843 28.99 -5.54 -4.80
N ASN A 844 28.62 -6.59 -4.05
CA ASN A 844 28.65 -6.58 -2.59
C ASN A 844 29.72 -7.53 -2.05
N ALA A 845 30.42 -7.13 -0.98
CA ALA A 845 31.25 -8.03 -0.19
C ALA A 845 30.34 -8.92 0.67
N LEU A 846 29.73 -9.94 0.05
CA LEU A 846 28.85 -10.88 0.75
C LEU A 846 29.65 -11.77 1.70
N THR A 847 29.09 -12.05 2.88
CA THR A 847 29.65 -13.05 3.79
C THR A 847 29.52 -14.46 3.17
N PRO A 848 30.28 -15.46 3.65
CA PRO A 848 30.12 -16.82 3.15
C PRO A 848 28.69 -17.36 3.28
N GLU A 849 28.00 -17.04 4.38
CA GLU A 849 26.59 -17.41 4.60
C GLU A 849 25.65 -16.72 3.60
N GLN A 850 25.82 -15.42 3.35
CA GLN A 850 25.07 -14.69 2.33
C GLN A 850 25.33 -15.21 0.91
N MET A 851 26.58 -15.57 0.58
CA MET A 851 26.92 -16.20 -0.68
C MET A 851 26.25 -17.58 -0.82
N GLY A 852 26.09 -18.32 0.27
CA GLY A 852 25.33 -19.56 0.31
C GLY A 852 23.84 -19.36 0.01
N ILE A 853 23.22 -18.32 0.57
CA ILE A 853 21.83 -17.93 0.27
C ILE A 853 21.69 -17.59 -1.21
N LEU A 854 22.56 -16.72 -1.74
CA LEU A 854 22.55 -16.31 -3.15
C LEU A 854 22.71 -17.51 -4.09
N ALA A 855 23.65 -18.42 -3.79
CA ALA A 855 23.88 -19.62 -4.60
C ALA A 855 22.64 -20.53 -4.65
N ARG A 856 21.92 -20.68 -3.52
CA ARG A 856 20.65 -21.42 -3.47
C ARG A 856 19.59 -20.78 -4.36
N GLU A 857 19.35 -19.47 -4.22
CA GLU A 857 18.32 -18.77 -4.99
C GLU A 857 18.63 -18.77 -6.49
N LEU A 858 19.89 -18.52 -6.87
CA LEU A 858 20.32 -18.57 -8.26
C LEU A 858 20.18 -19.99 -8.85
N LYS A 859 20.57 -21.03 -8.09
CA LYS A 859 20.40 -22.43 -8.52
C LYS A 859 18.93 -22.76 -8.74
N ALA A 860 18.06 -22.43 -7.79
CA ALA A 860 16.63 -22.70 -7.89
C ALA A 860 16.02 -22.01 -9.12
N LEU A 861 16.40 -20.75 -9.36
CA LEU A 861 15.94 -19.98 -10.52
C LEU A 861 16.43 -20.57 -11.85
N GLU A 862 17.71 -20.97 -11.95
CA GLU A 862 18.25 -21.56 -13.18
C GLU A 862 17.63 -22.93 -13.51
N ILE A 863 17.30 -23.75 -12.51
CA ILE A 863 16.54 -25.00 -12.72
C ILE A 863 15.16 -24.69 -13.30
N GLN A 864 14.45 -23.70 -12.76
CA GLN A 864 13.15 -23.27 -13.31
C GLN A 864 13.29 -22.74 -14.74
N ASN A 865 14.34 -21.97 -15.03
CA ASN A 865 14.63 -21.47 -16.37
C ASN A 865 14.90 -22.60 -17.37
N ALA A 866 15.61 -23.65 -16.95
CA ALA A 866 15.88 -24.83 -17.78
C ALA A 866 14.61 -25.62 -18.12
N GLN A 867 13.72 -25.79 -17.13
CA GLN A 867 12.41 -26.41 -17.32
C GLN A 867 11.55 -25.60 -18.30
N TYR A 868 11.55 -24.28 -18.16
CA TYR A 868 10.86 -23.37 -19.08
C TYR A 868 11.41 -23.46 -20.51
N ALA A 869 12.73 -23.40 -20.70
CA ALA A 869 13.36 -23.51 -22.03
C ALA A 869 13.00 -24.85 -22.72
N SER A 870 13.10 -25.96 -21.98
CA SER A 870 12.69 -27.29 -22.44
C SER A 870 11.20 -27.34 -22.85
N ARG A 871 10.34 -26.61 -22.13
CA ARG A 871 8.90 -26.50 -22.44
C ARG A 871 8.65 -25.69 -23.70
N VAL A 872 9.41 -24.62 -23.95
CA VAL A 872 9.33 -23.86 -25.21
C VAL A 872 9.67 -24.78 -26.39
N LEU A 873 10.75 -25.56 -26.29
CA LEU A 873 11.09 -26.56 -27.31
C LEU A 873 9.96 -27.57 -27.53
N TYR A 874 9.40 -28.12 -26.44
CA TYR A 874 8.28 -29.05 -26.52
C TYR A 874 7.08 -28.42 -27.25
N ASN A 875 6.69 -27.21 -26.89
CA ASN A 875 5.54 -26.53 -27.50
C ASN A 875 5.73 -26.24 -28.99
N ASP A 876 6.96 -25.99 -29.43
CA ASP A 876 7.28 -25.75 -30.84
C ASP A 876 7.15 -27.02 -31.70
N VAL A 877 7.49 -28.20 -31.16
CA VAL A 877 7.63 -29.44 -31.95
C VAL A 877 6.57 -30.49 -31.65
N TYR A 878 5.72 -30.30 -30.64
CA TYR A 878 4.79 -31.33 -30.18
C TYR A 878 3.73 -31.71 -31.23
N VAL A 879 3.90 -32.88 -31.82
CA VAL A 879 2.95 -33.60 -32.66
C VAL A 879 3.13 -35.12 -32.46
N PRO A 880 2.17 -35.99 -32.86
CA PRO A 880 2.38 -37.43 -32.85
C PRO A 880 3.65 -37.84 -33.61
N GLY A 881 4.44 -38.76 -33.06
CA GLY A 881 5.72 -39.21 -33.64
C GLY A 881 6.92 -38.31 -33.30
N VAL A 882 6.81 -37.46 -32.27
CA VAL A 882 7.92 -36.64 -31.76
C VAL A 882 8.22 -36.98 -30.31
N LYS A 883 9.48 -37.28 -30.00
CA LYS A 883 9.98 -37.47 -28.64
C LYS A 883 10.91 -36.33 -28.26
N VAL A 884 10.55 -35.59 -27.21
CA VAL A 884 11.39 -34.54 -26.62
C VAL A 884 11.99 -35.03 -25.31
N THR A 885 13.31 -34.95 -25.19
CA THR A 885 14.07 -35.30 -23.98
C THR A 885 14.73 -34.04 -23.44
N PRO A 886 14.39 -33.57 -22.21
CA PRO A 886 14.87 -32.30 -21.66
C PRO A 886 16.31 -32.42 -21.12
N VAL A 887 17.26 -32.68 -22.02
CA VAL A 887 18.71 -32.71 -21.71
C VAL A 887 19.29 -31.31 -21.90
N SER A 888 18.93 -30.43 -20.97
CA SER A 888 19.29 -29.01 -20.98
C SER A 888 20.63 -28.75 -20.29
N GLN A 889 21.51 -28.00 -20.95
CA GLN A 889 22.73 -27.48 -20.35
C GLN A 889 22.43 -26.50 -19.22
N LEU A 890 21.28 -25.80 -19.24
CA LEU A 890 20.90 -24.87 -18.18
C LEU A 890 20.66 -25.64 -16.87
N ASP A 891 19.96 -26.77 -16.96
CA ASP A 891 19.71 -27.65 -15.81
C ASP A 891 21.01 -28.26 -15.31
N TYR A 892 21.82 -28.80 -16.22
CA TYR A 892 23.14 -29.35 -15.90
C TYR A 892 24.03 -28.31 -15.19
N LEU A 893 24.20 -27.12 -15.76
CA LEU A 893 25.05 -26.07 -15.19
C LEU A 893 24.52 -25.49 -13.87
N ALA A 894 23.20 -25.47 -13.66
CA ALA A 894 22.63 -25.09 -12.37
C ALA A 894 23.08 -26.01 -11.23
N HIS A 895 23.41 -27.26 -11.55
CA HIS A 895 23.91 -28.23 -10.58
C HIS A 895 25.44 -28.24 -10.48
N VAL A 896 26.16 -28.09 -11.59
CA VAL A 896 27.60 -28.32 -11.64
C VAL A 896 28.46 -27.05 -11.61
N ASP A 897 28.01 -25.94 -12.21
CA ASP A 897 28.76 -24.67 -12.24
C ASP A 897 27.85 -23.46 -12.51
N LEU A 898 27.39 -22.81 -11.43
CA LEU A 898 26.58 -21.58 -11.48
C LEU A 898 27.33 -20.39 -12.12
N SER A 899 28.65 -20.46 -12.23
CA SER A 899 29.49 -19.42 -12.83
C SER A 899 29.78 -19.64 -14.32
N SER A 900 29.27 -20.74 -14.90
CA SER A 900 29.47 -21.06 -16.32
C SER A 900 28.73 -20.10 -17.25
N LYS A 901 29.33 -19.86 -18.42
CA LYS A 901 28.74 -19.10 -19.53
C LYS A 901 27.95 -19.99 -20.51
N GLY A 902 27.94 -21.29 -20.31
CA GLY A 902 27.37 -22.26 -21.25
C GLY A 902 28.43 -23.15 -21.90
N GLU A 903 28.03 -24.37 -22.23
CA GLU A 903 28.86 -25.43 -22.80
C GLU A 903 28.32 -25.95 -24.15
N CYS A 904 27.53 -25.12 -24.84
CA CYS A 904 26.74 -25.53 -26.00
C CYS A 904 27.57 -26.09 -27.16
N ALA A 905 28.77 -25.56 -27.39
CA ALA A 905 29.63 -26.00 -28.48
C ALA A 905 30.28 -27.37 -28.17
N GLY A 906 30.74 -27.57 -26.93
CA GLY A 906 31.25 -28.85 -26.44
C GLY A 906 30.17 -29.92 -26.46
N LEU A 907 29.01 -29.61 -25.86
CA LEU A 907 27.84 -30.50 -25.82
C LEU A 907 27.36 -30.88 -27.23
N SER A 908 27.24 -29.92 -28.15
CA SER A 908 26.80 -30.20 -29.53
C SER A 908 27.74 -31.13 -30.27
N ASN A 909 29.06 -30.94 -30.14
CA ASN A 909 30.04 -31.80 -30.81
C ASN A 909 30.13 -33.19 -30.17
N LEU A 910 30.04 -33.29 -28.83
CA LEU A 910 29.98 -34.58 -28.13
C LEU A 910 28.68 -35.33 -28.44
N MET A 911 27.55 -34.64 -28.48
CA MET A 911 26.29 -35.25 -28.88
C MET A 911 26.35 -35.77 -30.32
N ALA A 912 26.97 -35.02 -31.24
CA ALA A 912 27.18 -35.49 -32.62
C ALA A 912 28.06 -36.75 -32.68
N LEU A 913 29.12 -36.81 -31.87
CA LEU A 913 29.97 -38.00 -31.75
C LEU A 913 29.22 -39.20 -31.14
N ALA A 914 28.42 -38.96 -30.10
CA ALA A 914 27.61 -39.97 -29.44
C ALA A 914 26.57 -40.55 -30.39
N ILE A 915 25.84 -39.70 -31.15
CA ILE A 915 24.88 -40.14 -32.18
C ILE A 915 25.58 -40.94 -33.27
N HIS A 916 26.73 -40.46 -33.78
CA HIS A 916 27.50 -41.19 -34.78
C HIS A 916 27.90 -42.60 -34.31
N SER A 917 28.11 -42.77 -33.00
CA SER A 917 28.50 -44.04 -32.36
C SER A 917 27.31 -44.88 -31.88
N GLY A 918 26.07 -44.38 -32.00
CA GLY A 918 24.87 -45.02 -31.43
C GLY A 918 24.84 -45.06 -29.90
N LYS A 919 25.41 -44.03 -29.25
CA LYS A 919 25.63 -43.92 -27.80
C LYS A 919 25.04 -42.65 -27.18
N ASP A 920 24.18 -41.95 -27.90
CA ASP A 920 23.52 -40.71 -27.44
C ASP A 920 22.73 -40.91 -26.14
N ASP A 921 22.04 -42.05 -25.96
CA ASP A 921 21.32 -42.35 -24.72
C ASP A 921 22.26 -42.47 -23.50
N ILE A 922 23.47 -43.03 -23.67
CA ILE A 922 24.47 -43.13 -22.59
C ILE A 922 24.98 -41.74 -22.24
N PHE A 923 25.33 -40.94 -23.26
CA PHE A 923 25.82 -39.59 -23.05
C PHE A 923 24.78 -38.70 -22.34
N MET A 924 23.51 -38.76 -22.75
CA MET A 924 22.41 -38.05 -22.08
C MET A 924 22.25 -38.50 -20.62
N GLN A 925 22.36 -39.81 -20.32
CA GLN A 925 22.30 -40.31 -18.95
C GLN A 925 23.49 -39.84 -18.11
N ASN A 926 24.69 -39.80 -18.68
CA ASN A 926 25.89 -39.31 -18.00
C ASN A 926 25.73 -37.83 -17.59
N LEU A 927 25.14 -37.00 -18.46
CA LEU A 927 24.81 -35.61 -18.09
C LEU A 927 23.89 -35.52 -16.86
N TYR A 928 22.83 -36.33 -16.81
CA TYR A 928 21.94 -36.36 -15.63
C TYR A 928 22.62 -36.90 -14.37
N ARG A 929 23.48 -37.91 -14.49
CA ARG A 929 24.23 -38.49 -13.37
C ARG A 929 25.23 -37.49 -12.80
N ALA A 930 25.99 -36.82 -13.68
CA ALA A 930 26.91 -35.77 -13.29
C ALA A 930 26.20 -34.60 -12.59
N ALA A 931 25.04 -34.16 -13.10
CA ALA A 931 24.23 -33.12 -12.44
C ALA A 931 23.70 -33.56 -11.06
N ARG A 932 23.36 -34.85 -10.89
CA ARG A 932 22.82 -35.37 -9.63
C ARG A 932 23.86 -35.48 -8.53
N ASN A 933 25.10 -35.83 -8.86
CA ASN A 933 26.20 -36.00 -7.89
C ASN A 933 27.52 -35.43 -8.42
N PRO A 934 27.67 -34.10 -8.55
CA PRO A 934 28.82 -33.47 -9.19
C PRO A 934 30.14 -33.62 -8.42
N THR A 935 30.08 -34.07 -7.16
CA THR A 935 31.26 -34.29 -6.31
C THR A 935 31.80 -35.71 -6.37
N ASP A 936 31.12 -36.63 -7.06
CA ASP A 936 31.66 -37.95 -7.35
C ASP A 936 32.92 -37.83 -8.25
N ALA A 937 33.90 -38.72 -8.08
CA ALA A 937 35.16 -38.62 -8.80
C ALA A 937 34.99 -38.72 -10.32
N ASP A 938 34.18 -39.68 -10.78
CA ASP A 938 33.95 -39.92 -12.21
C ASP A 938 33.09 -38.80 -12.81
N ALA A 939 32.11 -38.30 -12.04
CA ALA A 939 31.32 -37.13 -12.42
C ALA A 939 32.17 -35.86 -12.52
N ALA A 940 33.08 -35.63 -11.56
CA ALA A 940 33.96 -34.46 -11.56
C ALA A 940 34.92 -34.47 -12.75
N GLU A 941 35.46 -35.63 -13.11
CA GLU A 941 36.28 -35.81 -14.32
C GLU A 941 35.46 -35.53 -15.59
N PHE A 942 34.25 -36.10 -15.71
CA PHE A 942 33.34 -35.82 -16.82
C PHE A 942 33.04 -34.31 -16.96
N ILE A 943 32.75 -33.62 -15.86
CA ILE A 943 32.46 -32.18 -15.84
C ILE A 943 33.69 -31.39 -16.33
N GLN A 944 34.89 -31.76 -15.84
CA GLN A 944 36.13 -31.11 -16.21
C GLN A 944 36.44 -31.29 -17.70
N GLU A 945 36.28 -32.49 -18.24
CA GLU A 945 36.55 -32.78 -19.65
C GLU A 945 35.55 -32.10 -20.60
N LEU A 946 34.26 -32.06 -20.23
CA LEU A 946 33.28 -31.28 -20.98
C LEU A 946 33.66 -29.79 -21.05
N ASN A 947 34.10 -29.24 -19.92
CA ASN A 947 34.54 -27.84 -19.84
C ASN A 947 35.80 -27.59 -20.67
N ASN A 948 36.77 -28.51 -20.65
CA ASN A 948 37.98 -28.44 -21.47
C ASN A 948 37.62 -28.42 -22.96
N LEU A 949 36.74 -29.32 -23.39
CA LEU A 949 36.26 -29.34 -24.76
C LEU A 949 35.56 -28.02 -25.13
N GLN A 950 34.64 -27.52 -24.29
CA GLN A 950 33.97 -26.25 -24.52
C GLN A 950 34.97 -25.10 -24.72
N ARG A 951 36.07 -25.04 -23.96
CA ARG A 951 37.08 -24.00 -24.16
C ARG A 951 37.77 -24.09 -25.52
N ALA A 952 37.98 -25.31 -26.02
CA ALA A 952 38.62 -25.53 -27.31
C ALA A 952 37.69 -25.22 -28.50
N VAL A 953 36.41 -25.61 -28.42
CA VAL A 953 35.46 -25.51 -29.54
C VAL A 953 34.45 -24.37 -29.43
N GLY A 954 34.44 -23.66 -28.30
CA GLY A 954 33.45 -22.62 -27.98
C GLY A 954 33.69 -21.26 -28.62
N GLN A 955 34.61 -21.15 -29.58
CA GLN A 955 34.79 -19.93 -30.38
C GLN A 955 34.00 -20.05 -31.67
N LYS A 956 33.51 -18.91 -32.20
CA LYS A 956 32.79 -18.88 -33.48
C LYS A 956 33.55 -19.56 -34.62
N THR A 957 34.88 -19.41 -34.64
CA THR A 957 35.75 -20.01 -35.67
C THR A 957 36.11 -21.47 -35.39
N THR A 958 36.01 -21.95 -34.14
CA THR A 958 36.42 -23.31 -33.76
C THR A 958 35.25 -24.28 -33.59
N PHE A 959 34.01 -23.80 -33.50
CA PHE A 959 32.81 -24.66 -33.42
C PHE A 959 32.71 -25.66 -34.58
N HIS A 960 33.03 -25.20 -35.80
CA HIS A 960 33.08 -26.03 -37.01
C HIS A 960 34.42 -26.76 -37.19
N MET A 961 35.36 -26.64 -36.24
CA MET A 961 36.64 -27.35 -36.20
C MET A 961 37.47 -27.21 -37.49
N GLY A 962 37.49 -26.02 -38.08
CA GLY A 962 38.25 -25.74 -39.31
C GLY A 962 37.60 -26.24 -40.61
N LYS A 963 36.44 -26.91 -40.57
CA LYS A 963 35.69 -27.21 -41.79
C LYS A 963 35.08 -25.93 -42.39
N PRO A 964 35.08 -25.78 -43.72
CA PRO A 964 34.30 -24.73 -44.39
C PRO A 964 32.82 -24.86 -44.01
N SER A 965 32.24 -23.81 -43.45
CA SER A 965 30.80 -23.72 -43.18
C SER A 965 30.10 -22.91 -44.26
N ILE A 966 28.91 -23.34 -44.65
CA ILE A 966 28.08 -22.70 -45.68
C ILE A 966 26.91 -22.03 -44.99
N LYS A 967 26.57 -20.80 -45.43
CA LYS A 967 25.38 -20.10 -44.94
C LYS A 967 24.13 -20.73 -45.56
N LYS A 968 23.23 -21.26 -44.74
CA LYS A 968 21.96 -21.88 -45.15
C LYS A 968 20.78 -21.26 -44.40
N ASP A 969 19.64 -21.11 -45.05
CA ASP A 969 18.37 -20.82 -44.37
C ASP A 969 17.74 -22.11 -43.82
N HIS A 970 16.64 -21.97 -43.07
CA HIS A 970 15.95 -23.12 -42.47
C HIS A 970 15.48 -24.14 -43.53
N GLN A 971 14.93 -23.68 -44.66
CA GLN A 971 14.42 -24.57 -45.71
C GLN A 971 15.55 -25.38 -46.36
N SER A 972 16.69 -24.75 -46.64
CA SER A 972 17.86 -25.45 -47.20
C SER A 972 18.43 -26.52 -46.26
N ILE A 973 18.29 -26.34 -44.93
CA ILE A 973 18.67 -27.35 -43.94
C ILE A 973 17.66 -28.50 -43.95
N ILE A 974 16.36 -28.19 -43.98
CA ILE A 974 15.27 -29.19 -44.05
C ILE A 974 15.40 -30.03 -45.33
N ASP A 975 15.70 -29.41 -46.46
CA ASP A 975 15.84 -30.09 -47.75
C ASP A 975 17.06 -31.01 -47.78
N ASP A 976 18.18 -30.62 -47.16
CA ASP A 976 19.39 -31.47 -47.03
C ASP A 976 19.07 -32.74 -46.23
N LEU A 977 18.33 -32.60 -45.13
CA LEU A 977 17.92 -33.74 -44.30
C LEU A 977 16.81 -34.58 -44.93
N THR A 978 15.91 -33.98 -45.70
CA THR A 978 14.84 -34.67 -46.42
C THR A 978 15.40 -35.57 -47.53
N ASN A 979 16.40 -35.07 -48.26
CA ASN A 979 16.95 -35.75 -49.44
C ASN A 979 18.12 -36.71 -49.13
N SER A 980 18.53 -36.82 -47.87
CA SER A 980 19.65 -37.69 -47.48
C SER A 980 19.22 -39.15 -47.38
N SER A 981 19.91 -40.03 -48.12
CA SER A 981 19.71 -41.49 -48.05
C SER A 981 20.61 -42.21 -47.05
N THR A 982 21.50 -41.47 -46.36
CA THR A 982 22.46 -42.00 -45.38
C THR A 982 22.44 -41.18 -44.10
N SER A 983 22.89 -41.79 -43.00
CA SER A 983 23.02 -41.11 -41.70
C SER A 983 24.00 -39.94 -41.80
N LYS A 984 23.61 -38.77 -41.29
CA LYS A 984 24.48 -37.59 -41.22
C LYS A 984 24.09 -36.67 -40.06
N THR A 985 25.04 -35.85 -39.62
CA THR A 985 24.82 -34.83 -38.60
C THR A 985 25.34 -33.49 -39.10
N LEU A 986 24.49 -32.48 -39.09
CA LEU A 986 24.79 -31.10 -39.41
C LEU A 986 25.05 -30.33 -38.13
N ARG A 987 26.20 -29.67 -38.03
CA ARG A 987 26.46 -28.62 -37.03
C ARG A 987 25.86 -27.32 -37.53
N ILE A 988 25.05 -26.68 -36.70
CA ILE A 988 24.32 -25.44 -37.00
C ILE A 988 24.79 -24.36 -36.03
N GLY A 989 25.47 -23.34 -36.54
CA GLY A 989 26.02 -22.24 -35.76
C GLY A 989 25.26 -20.93 -35.97
N THR A 990 24.94 -20.23 -34.88
CA THR A 990 24.47 -18.83 -34.87
C THR A 990 25.65 -17.88 -34.62
N LYS A 991 25.38 -16.62 -34.25
CA LYS A 991 26.44 -15.69 -33.81
C LYS A 991 27.08 -16.09 -32.47
N ASP A 992 26.34 -16.83 -31.64
CA ASP A 992 26.62 -17.06 -30.22
C ASP A 992 26.19 -18.45 -29.72
N HIS A 993 25.83 -19.37 -30.61
CA HIS A 993 25.30 -20.67 -30.23
C HIS A 993 25.66 -21.76 -31.23
N GLY A 994 25.83 -22.98 -30.72
CA GLY A 994 26.02 -24.19 -31.52
C GLY A 994 24.93 -25.20 -31.21
N MET A 995 24.36 -25.78 -32.26
CA MET A 995 23.33 -26.83 -32.22
C MET A 995 23.67 -27.91 -33.24
N ILE A 996 22.92 -29.01 -33.22
CA ILE A 996 23.00 -30.04 -34.27
C ILE A 996 21.62 -30.48 -34.74
N ALA A 997 21.54 -30.88 -36.00
CA ALA A 997 20.39 -31.58 -36.56
C ALA A 997 20.88 -32.70 -37.47
N GLY A 998 20.08 -33.75 -37.66
CA GLY A 998 20.52 -34.85 -38.50
C GLY A 998 19.47 -35.89 -38.80
N ILE A 999 19.92 -36.93 -39.47
CA ILE A 999 19.16 -38.12 -39.84
C ILE A 999 19.99 -39.35 -39.49
N THR A 1000 19.33 -40.35 -38.94
CA THR A 1000 19.88 -41.68 -38.68
C THR A 1000 19.08 -42.67 -39.52
N VAL A 1001 19.78 -43.41 -40.37
CA VAL A 1001 19.22 -44.41 -41.29
C VAL A 1001 19.69 -45.79 -40.85
N GLU A 1002 18.76 -46.60 -40.34
CA GLU A 1002 18.95 -48.00 -39.97
C GLU A 1002 18.03 -48.90 -40.84
N PRO A 1003 18.32 -50.21 -40.98
CA PRO A 1003 17.44 -51.11 -41.73
C PRO A 1003 16.00 -51.08 -41.23
N GLY A 1004 15.09 -50.54 -42.05
CA GLY A 1004 13.65 -50.45 -41.73
C GLY A 1004 13.26 -49.32 -40.77
N LYS A 1005 14.20 -48.44 -40.37
CA LYS A 1005 13.93 -47.31 -39.48
C LYS A 1005 14.74 -46.08 -39.90
N THR A 1006 14.04 -45.00 -40.24
CA THR A 1006 14.65 -43.68 -40.44
C THR A 1006 14.13 -42.75 -39.36
N GLU A 1007 15.04 -42.09 -38.66
CA GLU A 1007 14.74 -41.14 -37.58
C GLU A 1007 15.51 -39.84 -37.83
N TRP A 1008 14.89 -38.70 -37.57
CA TRP A 1008 15.57 -37.41 -37.60
C TRP A 1008 15.70 -36.85 -36.21
N PHE A 1009 16.68 -35.98 -35.99
CA PHE A 1009 16.88 -35.36 -34.68
C PHE A 1009 17.28 -33.89 -34.77
N PHE A 1010 17.02 -33.18 -33.68
CA PHE A 1010 17.48 -31.83 -33.43
C PHE A 1010 17.89 -31.70 -31.96
N TYR A 1011 19.07 -31.17 -31.71
CA TYR A 1011 19.56 -30.93 -30.36
C TYR A 1011 19.90 -29.45 -30.19
N GLU A 1012 19.15 -28.81 -29.29
CA GLU A 1012 19.36 -27.44 -28.84
C GLU A 1012 19.87 -27.50 -27.39
N PRO A 1013 21.17 -27.23 -27.13
CA PRO A 1013 21.75 -27.46 -25.82
C PRO A 1013 21.07 -26.75 -24.65
N ASN A 1014 20.41 -25.60 -24.82
CA ASN A 1014 19.68 -24.93 -23.72
C ASN A 1014 18.35 -25.60 -23.37
N SER A 1015 17.75 -26.38 -24.26
CA SER A 1015 16.39 -26.88 -24.10
C SER A 1015 16.29 -28.41 -24.14
N GLY A 1016 17.00 -29.08 -25.04
CA GLY A 1016 17.03 -30.55 -25.10
C GLY A 1016 17.10 -31.16 -26.49
N MET A 1017 16.89 -32.48 -26.52
CA MET A 1017 16.95 -33.32 -27.71
C MET A 1017 15.54 -33.63 -28.22
N VAL A 1018 15.34 -33.53 -29.53
CA VAL A 1018 14.12 -33.90 -30.22
C VAL A 1018 14.44 -35.04 -31.20
N LYS A 1019 13.64 -36.10 -31.17
CA LYS A 1019 13.63 -37.18 -32.15
C LYS A 1019 12.29 -37.17 -32.90
N PHE A 1020 12.35 -37.27 -34.22
CA PHE A 1020 11.21 -37.25 -35.13
C PHE A 1020 11.13 -38.59 -35.87
N ASP A 1021 10.00 -39.27 -35.73
CA ASP A 1021 9.78 -40.61 -36.31
C ASP A 1021 9.22 -40.53 -37.75
N THR A 1022 8.77 -39.35 -38.18
CA THR A 1022 8.22 -39.14 -39.53
C THR A 1022 8.84 -37.92 -40.21
N LEU A 1023 8.94 -37.98 -41.55
CA LEU A 1023 9.39 -36.86 -42.36
C LEU A 1023 8.56 -35.59 -42.11
N ALA A 1024 7.24 -35.72 -42.04
CA ALA A 1024 6.34 -34.59 -41.79
C ALA A 1024 6.58 -33.96 -40.42
N SER A 1025 6.76 -34.77 -39.37
CA SER A 1025 7.08 -34.24 -38.03
C SER A 1025 8.43 -33.52 -38.00
N MET A 1026 9.44 -34.03 -38.72
CA MET A 1026 10.73 -33.37 -38.85
C MET A 1026 10.60 -32.04 -39.58
N GLN A 1027 9.95 -32.00 -40.75
CA GLN A 1027 9.83 -30.78 -41.55
C GLN A 1027 9.10 -29.67 -40.78
N ASN A 1028 7.98 -30.01 -40.14
CA ASN A 1028 7.22 -29.06 -39.31
C ASN A 1028 8.01 -28.62 -38.07
N GLY A 1029 8.64 -29.55 -37.36
CA GLY A 1029 9.42 -29.26 -36.16
C GLY A 1029 10.64 -28.39 -36.47
N MET A 1030 11.38 -28.70 -37.52
CA MET A 1030 12.56 -27.95 -37.97
C MET A 1030 12.20 -26.54 -38.45
N GLU A 1031 11.05 -26.35 -39.12
CA GLU A 1031 10.53 -25.02 -39.45
C GLU A 1031 10.30 -24.21 -38.17
N LYS A 1032 9.67 -24.80 -37.16
CA LYS A 1032 9.40 -24.13 -35.90
C LYS A 1032 10.69 -23.76 -35.17
N VAL A 1033 11.61 -24.69 -34.99
CA VAL A 1033 12.82 -24.44 -34.19
C VAL A 1033 13.86 -23.56 -34.89
N LEU A 1034 13.84 -23.43 -36.23
CA LEU A 1034 14.81 -22.62 -36.98
C LEU A 1034 14.23 -21.35 -37.60
N ASN A 1035 12.91 -21.18 -37.66
CA ASN A 1035 12.29 -20.04 -38.34
C ASN A 1035 11.23 -19.31 -37.50
N SER A 1036 10.11 -19.97 -37.16
CA SER A 1036 8.90 -19.28 -36.68
C SER A 1036 8.52 -19.50 -35.21
N GLY A 1037 9.07 -20.53 -34.55
CA GLY A 1037 8.75 -20.90 -33.17
C GLY A 1037 9.47 -20.09 -32.10
N GLY A 1038 9.17 -20.39 -30.83
CA GLY A 1038 9.82 -19.76 -29.68
C GLY A 1038 11.33 -20.03 -29.61
N ILE A 1039 11.77 -21.25 -29.95
CA ILE A 1039 13.19 -21.60 -30.06
C ILE A 1039 13.85 -20.77 -31.13
N ALA A 1040 13.24 -20.65 -32.31
CA ALA A 1040 13.79 -19.80 -33.37
C ALA A 1040 13.92 -18.35 -32.89
N ALA A 1041 12.90 -17.80 -32.22
CA ALA A 1041 12.91 -16.45 -31.67
C ALA A 1041 14.06 -16.20 -30.65
N ASN A 1042 14.50 -17.24 -29.94
CA ASN A 1042 15.64 -17.18 -29.00
C ASN A 1042 17.01 -17.17 -29.69
N LEU A 1043 17.10 -17.64 -30.93
CA LEU A 1043 18.36 -17.78 -31.65
C LEU A 1043 18.80 -16.47 -32.30
N ASN A 1044 20.03 -16.05 -32.04
CA ASN A 1044 20.68 -14.91 -32.70
C ASN A 1044 21.24 -15.33 -34.08
N ALA A 1045 20.33 -15.74 -34.96
CA ALA A 1045 20.66 -16.16 -36.33
C ALA A 1045 21.33 -15.02 -37.12
N TYR A 1046 21.97 -15.38 -38.23
CA TYR A 1046 22.47 -14.42 -39.19
C TYR A 1046 21.30 -13.91 -40.03
N GLY A 1047 21.20 -12.60 -40.25
CA GLY A 1047 20.19 -12.03 -41.14
C GLY A 1047 20.55 -12.18 -42.62
N SER A 1048 19.53 -12.15 -43.48
CA SER A 1048 19.61 -12.01 -44.93
C SER A 1048 18.98 -10.68 -45.40
N LYS A 1049 19.23 -10.25 -46.65
CA LYS A 1049 18.58 -9.08 -47.26
C LYS A 1049 17.05 -9.20 -47.44
N ARG A 1050 16.45 -10.38 -47.16
CA ARG A 1050 15.02 -10.68 -47.38
C ARG A 1050 14.28 -11.12 -46.10
N GLY A 1051 14.87 -10.96 -44.91
CA GLY A 1051 14.19 -11.25 -43.62
C GLY A 1051 14.21 -12.72 -43.17
N ALA A 1052 14.81 -13.63 -43.93
CA ALA A 1052 14.97 -15.03 -43.50
C ALA A 1052 16.15 -15.22 -42.53
N ARG A 1053 15.97 -16.08 -41.51
CA ARG A 1053 17.02 -16.52 -40.57
C ARG A 1053 17.99 -17.48 -41.27
N GLU A 1054 19.28 -17.16 -41.20
CA GLU A 1054 20.36 -17.95 -41.79
C GLU A 1054 21.36 -18.44 -40.72
N TYR A 1055 21.95 -19.60 -40.98
CA TYR A 1055 22.86 -20.30 -40.07
C TYR A 1055 24.13 -20.72 -40.81
N TYR A 1056 25.26 -20.77 -40.10
CA TYR A 1056 26.45 -21.45 -40.63
C TYR A 1056 26.32 -22.94 -40.40
N VAL A 1057 26.41 -23.71 -41.48
CA VAL A 1057 26.17 -25.15 -41.45
C VAL A 1057 27.38 -25.90 -41.99
N SER A 1058 27.78 -26.97 -41.31
CA SER A 1058 28.81 -27.90 -41.77
C SER A 1058 28.45 -29.32 -41.36
N GLU A 1059 28.76 -30.32 -42.18
CA GLU A 1059 28.61 -31.72 -41.80
C GLU A 1059 29.68 -32.14 -40.78
N PHE A 1060 29.26 -32.80 -39.72
CA PHE A 1060 30.13 -33.36 -38.68
C PHE A 1060 30.80 -34.66 -39.16
N SER A 1061 32.08 -34.83 -38.82
CA SER A 1061 32.78 -36.10 -38.92
C SER A 1061 33.60 -36.33 -37.64
N PRO A 1062 33.70 -37.56 -37.11
CA PRO A 1062 34.56 -37.84 -35.96
C PRO A 1062 36.03 -37.45 -36.17
N ASN A 1063 36.50 -37.46 -37.43
CA ASN A 1063 37.85 -37.03 -37.76
C ASN A 1063 38.09 -35.53 -37.55
N ASP A 1064 37.02 -34.71 -37.48
CA ASP A 1064 37.12 -33.28 -37.22
C ASP A 1064 37.72 -33.01 -35.82
N LEU A 1065 37.37 -33.84 -34.83
CA LEU A 1065 37.92 -33.74 -33.47
C LEU A 1065 39.44 -34.04 -33.45
N LYS A 1066 39.88 -35.00 -34.26
CA LYS A 1066 41.32 -35.32 -34.39
C LYS A 1066 42.06 -34.21 -35.13
N ALA A 1067 41.49 -33.70 -36.22
CA ALA A 1067 42.08 -32.63 -37.01
C ALA A 1067 42.21 -31.31 -36.23
N ALA A 1068 41.31 -31.07 -35.27
CA ALA A 1068 41.38 -29.93 -34.37
C ALA A 1068 42.22 -30.17 -33.09
N ASN A 1069 42.96 -31.29 -32.99
CA ASN A 1069 43.75 -31.68 -31.81
C ASN A 1069 42.96 -31.66 -30.49
N VAL A 1070 41.68 -32.01 -30.54
CA VAL A 1070 40.81 -32.06 -29.37
C VAL A 1070 40.33 -33.47 -29.04
N TYR A 1071 40.54 -34.46 -29.90
CA TYR A 1071 40.16 -35.85 -29.62
C TYR A 1071 41.12 -36.52 -28.63
N THR A 1072 40.58 -37.05 -27.53
CA THR A 1072 41.33 -37.75 -26.47
C THR A 1072 40.65 -39.08 -26.11
N LEU A 1073 41.34 -39.97 -25.39
CA LEU A 1073 40.74 -41.24 -24.93
C LEU A 1073 39.61 -40.95 -23.92
N GLU A 1074 39.83 -39.94 -23.10
CA GLU A 1074 38.91 -39.43 -22.08
C GLU A 1074 37.57 -38.97 -22.72
N LEU A 1075 37.60 -38.32 -23.90
CA LEU A 1075 36.38 -37.96 -24.63
C LEU A 1075 35.63 -39.17 -25.19
N ALA A 1076 36.33 -40.24 -25.55
CA ALA A 1076 35.68 -41.48 -25.96
C ALA A 1076 35.02 -42.17 -24.77
N ASP A 1077 35.64 -42.12 -23.59
CA ASP A 1077 35.08 -42.68 -22.36
C ASP A 1077 33.81 -41.96 -21.91
N MET A 1078 33.73 -40.63 -22.09
CA MET A 1078 32.53 -39.83 -21.78
C MET A 1078 31.24 -40.30 -22.46
N ILE A 1079 31.35 -40.95 -23.63
CA ILE A 1079 30.20 -41.45 -24.41
C ILE A 1079 30.05 -42.98 -24.36
N ASN A 1080 31.12 -43.71 -24.05
CA ASN A 1080 31.12 -45.17 -24.08
C ASN A 1080 30.79 -45.81 -22.73
N ASN A 1081 31.17 -45.18 -21.62
CA ASN A 1081 31.05 -45.76 -20.29
C ASN A 1081 29.97 -45.02 -19.47
N PRO A 1082 29.03 -45.74 -18.84
CA PRO A 1082 28.07 -45.13 -17.92
C PRO A 1082 28.76 -44.65 -16.63
N LEU A 1083 28.46 -43.42 -16.19
CA LEU A 1083 28.88 -42.86 -14.90
C LEU A 1083 28.22 -43.50 -13.68
#